data_AF-A0A537MBV0-F1
#
_entry.id   AF-A0A537MBV0-F1
#
_cell.length_a   1.000
_cell.length_b   1.000
_cell.length_c   1.000
_cell.angle_alpha   90.00
_cell.angle_beta   90.00
_cell.angle_gamma   90.00
#
_symmetry.space_group_name_H-M   'P 1'
#
loop_
_entity.id
_entity.type
_entity.pdbx_description
1 polymer ?
#
loop_
_entity_poly.entity_id
_entity_poly.type
_entity_poly.pdbx_seq_one_letter_code
_entity_poly.pdbx_strand_id
1 'polypeptide(L)'
;MTVSNTAPDQQLWITAAGGGNGIVSVNRDGASYSGTALTTYYQNSVDNAGTPLVAEGLYRPTDVYIDSVHQKMFVADSDGSGHNRVLQFDLAQVLANPGSPPVATILYQDTGIGTGLVGLQADSERGLIYFGEDSHIYRINYDTAGQARQVVGNLGTNIFVQDFVLDLDSNGNGSIYAINSQVAVSFGASNVTRNFLYKISNVTPTSTSPAATTTGVQMEFNPNDTQQTGVVSTNADPQAFPKENGVLKGIDIDPATHVLYFTTSSVALDHDANSGTPPQTQFGGIFSYATIGNPTGTYSTIYRQDGVSGPQGALYYVHVDPVTGHYYVGDTTGTNAPNDQSVWVGSLSGGTPTLFATVAGTNFPLGLELETAPTLAANFASTPTYVETAGVNSGQGTAVQPGTSYDAADFDSGNLTDQLAGAQVRISVGFGSSPGTTELLSINGTTSGVLNYGSKTIAYNYNSGTGVMSLTGVATLDNYESALALVGFSISGDNPDNYGANGTRTVSYSLFDGLLRSDENDVVVTVGAVNDAPVNVVGGAVAASEDVPVAITGLSVSDVDANPSADVISVTLSVGHGGTTVRTDVVGGLTAADISGNGSGSVVLSGTQNAINATLAAANGVVYASAADYNGSDTLTMTTSDNGHGGSGGALGDSDTVAITIAPTNDAPTAPASGSVSTNEDTPSAATAIGASDVDGDTLSYSVKPGFGAAHGSVSFDQVNGTYTYNPAANYNGSDSFTI
;
A
#
# COMPACT_ATOMS: atom_id res chain seq x y z
N MET A 1 -0.20 -6.27 9.23
CA MET A 1 -0.69 -7.45 8.49
C MET A 1 0.05 -7.44 7.17
N THR A 2 1.13 -8.20 7.04
CA THR A 2 1.89 -8.35 5.80
C THR A 2 1.06 -9.23 4.87
N VAL A 3 0.18 -8.58 4.11
CA VAL A 3 -0.50 -9.23 2.99
C VAL A 3 0.59 -9.52 1.96
N SER A 4 0.68 -10.78 1.54
CA SER A 4 1.52 -11.22 0.43
C SER A 4 1.31 -10.29 -0.77
N ASN A 5 2.42 -9.92 -1.37
CA ASN A 5 2.67 -8.83 -2.31
C ASN A 5 2.63 -9.28 -3.77
N THR A 6 1.84 -10.32 -4.07
CA THR A 6 1.54 -10.74 -5.44
C THR A 6 0.06 -11.07 -5.51
N ALA A 7 -0.70 -10.16 -6.11
CA ALA A 7 -1.98 -10.56 -6.70
C ALA A 7 -1.65 -11.50 -7.87
N PRO A 8 -2.56 -12.41 -8.26
CA PRO A 8 -2.28 -13.21 -9.45
C PRO A 8 -2.17 -12.31 -10.67
N ASP A 9 -1.07 -12.47 -11.41
CA ASP A 9 -0.82 -11.79 -12.68
C ASP A 9 -1.94 -12.04 -13.70
N GLN A 10 -2.56 -13.21 -13.64
CA GLN A 10 -3.60 -13.62 -14.59
C GLN A 10 -4.65 -14.51 -13.92
N GLN A 11 -5.86 -14.48 -14.46
CA GLN A 11 -6.94 -15.38 -14.11
C GLN A 11 -7.63 -15.91 -15.36
N LEU A 12 -7.63 -17.23 -15.53
CA LEU A 12 -8.35 -17.89 -16.62
C LEU A 12 -9.70 -18.40 -16.13
N TRP A 13 -10.78 -17.94 -16.77
CA TRP A 13 -12.15 -18.37 -16.54
C TRP A 13 -12.57 -19.40 -17.58
N ILE A 14 -13.07 -20.53 -17.11
CA ILE A 14 -13.36 -21.70 -17.92
C ILE A 14 -14.83 -22.07 -17.72
N THR A 15 -15.64 -22.02 -18.77
CA THR A 15 -16.94 -22.69 -18.71
C THR A 15 -16.75 -24.19 -18.87
N ALA A 16 -17.48 -24.98 -18.09
CA ALA A 16 -17.30 -26.42 -18.01
C ALA A 16 -18.66 -27.11 -18.13
N ALA A 17 -18.77 -28.11 -19.01
CA ALA A 17 -19.99 -28.89 -19.19
C ALA A 17 -19.78 -30.39 -19.01
N GLY A 18 -20.76 -31.09 -18.43
CA GLY A 18 -20.72 -32.50 -18.05
C GLY A 18 -21.63 -32.80 -16.84
N GLY A 19 -21.21 -33.74 -15.98
CA GLY A 19 -21.99 -34.21 -14.82
C GLY A 19 -22.27 -33.18 -13.72
N GLY A 20 -21.71 -31.97 -13.80
CA GLY A 20 -22.00 -30.90 -12.84
C GLY A 20 -21.61 -29.54 -13.37
N ASN A 21 -22.14 -29.14 -14.53
CA ASN A 21 -21.77 -27.94 -15.31
C ASN A 21 -21.46 -26.70 -14.44
N GLY A 22 -20.63 -25.78 -14.91
CA GLY A 22 -20.29 -24.59 -14.13
C GLY A 22 -19.19 -23.74 -14.74
N ILE A 23 -18.65 -22.84 -13.93
CA ILE A 23 -17.54 -21.96 -14.30
C ILE A 23 -16.40 -22.22 -13.31
N VAL A 24 -15.15 -22.19 -13.77
CA VAL A 24 -13.95 -22.41 -12.96
C VAL A 24 -12.95 -21.31 -13.24
N SER A 25 -12.43 -20.65 -12.21
CA SER A 25 -11.34 -19.69 -12.34
C SER A 25 -10.01 -20.31 -11.89
N VAL A 26 -8.96 -20.13 -12.68
CA VAL A 26 -7.60 -20.55 -12.35
C VAL A 26 -6.70 -19.34 -12.29
N ASN A 27 -6.14 -19.07 -11.11
CA ASN A 27 -5.21 -17.98 -10.90
C ASN A 27 -3.79 -18.41 -11.26
N ARG A 28 -3.02 -17.49 -11.81
CA ARG A 28 -1.62 -17.64 -12.14
C ARG A 28 -0.82 -16.48 -11.54
N ASP A 29 0.30 -16.81 -10.92
CA ASP A 29 1.30 -15.87 -10.42
C ASP A 29 2.68 -16.39 -10.86
N GLY A 30 3.32 -15.68 -11.80
CA GLY A 30 4.54 -16.14 -12.47
C GLY A 30 4.41 -17.53 -13.09
N ALA A 31 5.16 -18.50 -12.53
CA ALA A 31 5.15 -19.91 -12.95
C ALA A 31 4.26 -20.82 -12.07
N SER A 32 3.61 -20.25 -11.06
CA SER A 32 2.75 -20.98 -10.12
C SER A 32 1.29 -20.89 -10.53
N TYR A 33 0.57 -22.01 -10.39
CA TYR A 33 -0.86 -22.10 -10.66
C TYR A 33 -1.61 -22.42 -9.37
N SER A 34 -2.68 -21.68 -9.10
CA SER A 34 -3.62 -22.00 -8.01
C SER A 34 -5.05 -21.87 -8.52
N GLY A 35 -5.75 -22.99 -8.59
CA GLY A 35 -7.15 -23.04 -9.03
C GLY A 35 -8.10 -23.02 -7.84
N THR A 36 -9.14 -22.19 -7.92
CA THR A 36 -10.32 -22.35 -7.08
C THR A 36 -11.44 -22.87 -7.98
N ALA A 37 -11.91 -24.09 -7.71
CA ALA A 37 -13.08 -24.59 -8.42
C ALA A 37 -14.31 -23.74 -8.04
N LEU A 38 -14.71 -22.81 -8.91
CA LEU A 38 -15.93 -22.00 -8.78
C LEU A 38 -17.20 -22.78 -9.19
N THR A 39 -17.15 -24.13 -9.25
CA THR A 39 -18.21 -24.98 -9.81
C THR A 39 -19.57 -24.83 -9.11
N THR A 40 -19.61 -24.25 -7.91
CA THR A 40 -20.81 -24.11 -7.06
C THR A 40 -21.65 -22.85 -7.33
N TYR A 41 -21.13 -21.80 -7.99
CA TYR A 41 -21.85 -20.51 -8.11
C TYR A 41 -23.01 -20.57 -9.10
N TYR A 42 -22.74 -21.03 -10.32
CA TYR A 42 -23.72 -21.06 -11.41
C TYR A 42 -24.90 -21.98 -11.08
N GLN A 43 -24.63 -23.07 -10.36
CA GLN A 43 -25.60 -24.10 -9.95
C GLN A 43 -26.59 -23.60 -8.89
N ASN A 44 -26.15 -22.68 -8.02
CA ASN A 44 -26.97 -22.11 -6.95
C ASN A 44 -27.57 -20.75 -7.34
N SER A 45 -27.23 -20.22 -8.52
CA SER A 45 -27.69 -18.92 -8.98
C SER A 45 -29.20 -18.89 -9.17
N VAL A 46 -29.78 -17.71 -8.96
CA VAL A 46 -31.20 -17.44 -9.18
C VAL A 46 -31.37 -16.35 -10.22
N ASP A 47 -32.49 -16.32 -10.92
CA ASP A 47 -32.86 -15.17 -11.74
C ASP A 47 -33.31 -13.97 -10.87
N ASN A 48 -33.58 -12.83 -11.51
CA ASN A 48 -34.12 -11.63 -10.85
C ASN A 48 -35.46 -11.87 -10.09
N ALA A 49 -36.17 -12.97 -10.35
CA ALA A 49 -37.40 -13.35 -9.66
C ALA A 49 -37.14 -14.28 -8.45
N GLY A 50 -35.88 -14.69 -8.20
CA GLY A 50 -35.49 -15.63 -7.17
C GLY A 50 -35.67 -17.10 -7.58
N THR A 51 -35.92 -17.38 -8.86
CA THR A 51 -36.08 -18.73 -9.38
C THR A 51 -34.71 -19.34 -9.62
N PRO A 52 -34.40 -20.54 -9.07
CA PRO A 52 -33.13 -21.20 -9.35
C PRO A 52 -32.94 -21.43 -10.85
N LEU A 53 -31.79 -21.04 -11.39
CA LEU A 53 -31.51 -21.19 -12.83
C LEU A 53 -31.54 -22.66 -13.27
N VAL A 54 -31.21 -23.58 -12.36
CA VAL A 54 -31.26 -25.04 -12.54
C VAL A 54 -32.69 -25.61 -12.57
N ALA A 55 -33.65 -24.95 -11.92
CA ALA A 55 -35.06 -25.40 -11.89
C ALA A 55 -35.76 -25.14 -13.24
N GLU A 56 -35.23 -24.22 -14.03
CA GLU A 56 -35.68 -23.90 -15.40
C GLU A 56 -35.19 -24.91 -16.46
N GLY A 57 -34.51 -25.99 -16.06
CA GLY A 57 -34.12 -27.10 -16.95
C GLY A 57 -32.95 -26.81 -17.90
N LEU A 58 -32.34 -25.64 -17.78
CA LEU A 58 -31.27 -25.11 -18.62
C LEU A 58 -29.98 -25.02 -17.81
N TYR A 59 -28.98 -25.85 -18.13
CA TYR A 59 -27.74 -25.85 -17.35
C TYR A 59 -26.55 -26.35 -18.13
N ARG A 60 -26.03 -25.53 -19.05
CA ARG A 60 -24.79 -25.83 -19.79
C ARG A 60 -24.20 -24.51 -20.27
N PRO A 61 -23.33 -23.87 -19.47
CA PRO A 61 -22.60 -22.70 -19.91
C PRO A 61 -21.68 -23.13 -21.06
N THR A 62 -21.80 -22.43 -22.18
CA THR A 62 -21.07 -22.69 -23.42
C THR A 62 -20.07 -21.61 -23.74
N ASP A 63 -20.09 -20.48 -23.04
CA ASP A 63 -19.05 -19.47 -23.11
C ASP A 63 -19.18 -18.44 -21.98
N VAL A 64 -18.12 -17.70 -21.70
CA VAL A 64 -18.06 -16.64 -20.68
C VAL A 64 -17.29 -15.44 -21.22
N TYR A 65 -17.71 -14.24 -20.83
CA TYR A 65 -16.98 -13.00 -21.08
C TYR A 65 -16.98 -12.18 -19.79
N ILE A 66 -15.85 -11.58 -19.46
CA ILE A 66 -15.68 -10.81 -18.23
C ILE A 66 -15.45 -9.34 -18.60
N ASP A 67 -16.18 -8.46 -17.92
CA ASP A 67 -15.95 -7.02 -17.94
C ASP A 67 -15.60 -6.61 -16.51
N SER A 68 -14.32 -6.78 -16.20
CA SER A 68 -13.74 -6.54 -14.88
C SER A 68 -13.96 -5.09 -14.45
N VAL A 69 -13.74 -4.12 -15.35
CA VAL A 69 -13.88 -2.69 -15.11
C VAL A 69 -15.29 -2.30 -14.66
N HIS A 70 -16.32 -2.84 -15.31
CA HIS A 70 -17.72 -2.55 -14.97
C HIS A 70 -18.36 -3.55 -13.99
N GLN A 71 -17.56 -4.46 -13.42
CA GLN A 71 -18.00 -5.50 -12.48
C GLN A 71 -19.10 -6.42 -13.06
N LYS A 72 -18.99 -6.81 -14.32
CA LYS A 72 -19.94 -7.72 -14.96
C LYS A 72 -19.29 -9.02 -15.42
N MET A 73 -20.09 -10.08 -15.37
CA MET A 73 -19.80 -11.35 -16.02
C MET A 73 -20.97 -11.73 -16.91
N PHE A 74 -20.69 -12.12 -18.14
CA PHE A 74 -21.68 -12.61 -19.09
C PHE A 74 -21.47 -14.09 -19.37
N VAL A 75 -22.56 -14.84 -19.47
CA VAL A 75 -22.52 -16.28 -19.71
C VAL A 75 -23.51 -16.64 -20.81
N ALA A 76 -23.03 -17.33 -21.82
CA ALA A 76 -23.87 -18.01 -22.80
C ALA A 76 -24.24 -19.38 -22.24
N ASP A 77 -25.53 -19.69 -22.18
CA ASP A 77 -26.04 -20.93 -21.62
C ASP A 77 -26.99 -21.63 -22.59
N SER A 78 -26.72 -22.90 -22.88
CA SER A 78 -27.48 -23.66 -23.86
C SER A 78 -27.50 -25.16 -23.61
N ASP A 79 -28.70 -25.75 -23.50
CA ASP A 79 -28.90 -27.17 -23.24
C ASP A 79 -28.75 -28.11 -24.46
N GLY A 80 -28.41 -27.55 -25.64
CA GLY A 80 -28.27 -28.31 -26.88
C GLY A 80 -29.59 -28.79 -27.50
N SER A 81 -30.74 -28.52 -26.87
CA SER A 81 -32.09 -28.77 -27.41
C SER A 81 -32.77 -27.50 -27.92
N GLY A 82 -32.00 -26.41 -28.05
CA GLY A 82 -32.43 -25.13 -28.62
C GLY A 82 -33.11 -24.21 -27.61
N HIS A 83 -32.88 -24.42 -26.31
CA HIS A 83 -33.16 -23.43 -25.29
C HIS A 83 -31.86 -22.68 -25.01
N ASN A 84 -31.86 -21.37 -25.25
CA ASN A 84 -30.68 -20.54 -25.18
C ASN A 84 -30.91 -19.35 -24.24
N ARG A 85 -29.90 -18.98 -23.46
CA ARG A 85 -29.90 -17.79 -22.61
C ARG A 85 -28.57 -17.05 -22.70
N VAL A 86 -28.64 -15.72 -22.69
CA VAL A 86 -27.49 -14.87 -22.34
C VAL A 86 -27.77 -14.28 -20.98
N LEU A 87 -26.90 -14.59 -20.02
CA LEU A 87 -27.03 -14.22 -18.62
C LEU A 87 -25.99 -13.15 -18.28
N GLN A 88 -26.37 -12.25 -17.39
CA GLN A 88 -25.48 -11.25 -16.82
C GLN A 88 -25.47 -11.38 -15.30
N PHE A 89 -24.28 -11.34 -14.71
CA PHE A 89 -24.04 -11.38 -13.28
C PHE A 89 -23.25 -10.14 -12.83
N ASP A 90 -23.42 -9.76 -11.57
CA ASP A 90 -22.49 -8.88 -10.87
C ASP A 90 -21.25 -9.69 -10.47
N LEU A 91 -20.08 -9.27 -10.94
CA LEU A 91 -18.83 -10.02 -10.76
C LEU A 91 -18.44 -10.10 -9.28
N ALA A 92 -18.65 -9.04 -8.50
CA ALA A 92 -18.36 -9.04 -7.07
C ALA A 92 -19.25 -10.05 -6.31
N GLN A 93 -20.52 -10.19 -6.69
CA GLN A 93 -21.40 -11.24 -6.15
C GLN A 93 -20.91 -12.64 -6.53
N VAL A 94 -20.43 -12.82 -7.77
CA VAL A 94 -19.85 -14.08 -8.24
C VAL A 94 -18.54 -14.41 -7.52
N LEU A 95 -17.79 -13.43 -7.01
CA LEU A 95 -16.54 -13.68 -6.28
C LEU A 95 -16.75 -13.95 -4.78
N ALA A 96 -17.89 -13.57 -4.21
CA ALA A 96 -18.16 -13.62 -2.77
C ALA A 96 -18.61 -14.99 -2.19
N ASN A 97 -18.46 -16.15 -2.88
CA ASN A 97 -18.97 -17.45 -2.33
C ASN A 97 -18.37 -17.74 -0.95
N PRO A 98 -19.07 -18.57 -0.15
CA PRO A 98 -20.45 -19.02 -0.30
C PRO A 98 -21.44 -18.16 0.46
N GLY A 99 -21.14 -16.87 0.63
CA GLY A 99 -21.91 -15.96 1.48
C GLY A 99 -23.35 -15.71 1.01
N SER A 100 -23.63 -15.79 -0.30
CA SER A 100 -24.98 -15.69 -0.90
C SER A 100 -24.95 -16.17 -2.37
N PRO A 101 -26.03 -16.77 -2.90
CA PRO A 101 -26.09 -17.12 -4.32
C PRO A 101 -26.17 -15.86 -5.19
N PRO A 102 -25.39 -15.76 -6.28
CA PRO A 102 -25.44 -14.60 -7.16
C PRO A 102 -26.76 -14.57 -7.94
N VAL A 103 -27.19 -13.35 -8.28
CA VAL A 103 -28.43 -13.11 -9.04
C VAL A 103 -28.09 -12.85 -10.50
N ALA A 104 -28.73 -13.58 -11.40
CA ALA A 104 -28.58 -13.44 -12.84
C ALA A 104 -29.70 -12.59 -13.44
N THR A 105 -29.31 -11.61 -14.27
CA THR A 105 -30.23 -10.97 -15.20
C THR A 105 -30.23 -11.73 -16.51
N ILE A 106 -31.41 -12.20 -16.94
CA ILE A 106 -31.60 -12.83 -18.25
C ILE A 106 -31.72 -11.71 -19.29
N LEU A 107 -30.66 -11.50 -20.07
CA LEU A 107 -30.63 -10.49 -21.13
C LEU A 107 -31.34 -10.99 -22.38
N TYR A 108 -31.18 -12.27 -22.71
CA TYR A 108 -31.81 -12.94 -23.84
C TYR A 108 -32.26 -14.35 -23.43
N GLN A 109 -33.41 -14.78 -23.95
CA GLN A 109 -33.92 -16.15 -23.80
C GLN A 109 -34.72 -16.55 -25.04
N ASP A 110 -34.53 -17.77 -25.51
CA ASP A 110 -35.47 -18.46 -26.41
C ASP A 110 -35.84 -19.85 -25.90
N THR A 111 -36.91 -20.42 -26.47
CA THR A 111 -37.41 -21.75 -26.10
C THR A 111 -37.66 -22.61 -27.35
N GLY A 112 -36.69 -23.46 -27.68
CA GLY A 112 -36.89 -24.60 -28.59
C GLY A 112 -36.88 -24.26 -30.08
N ILE A 113 -36.16 -23.21 -30.50
CA ILE A 113 -36.05 -22.79 -31.91
C ILE A 113 -34.60 -22.43 -32.27
N GLY A 114 -33.67 -23.39 -32.24
CA GLY A 114 -32.30 -23.12 -32.68
C GLY A 114 -31.30 -24.23 -32.38
N THR A 115 -30.06 -24.03 -32.83
CA THR A 115 -28.90 -24.73 -32.29
C THR A 115 -28.48 -24.08 -30.97
N GLY A 116 -27.52 -24.67 -30.26
CA GLY A 116 -26.99 -24.00 -29.07
C GLY A 116 -26.23 -22.72 -29.38
N LEU A 117 -26.14 -21.83 -28.39
CA LEU A 117 -25.29 -20.64 -28.46
C LEU A 117 -23.82 -21.02 -28.59
N VAL A 118 -23.10 -20.28 -29.41
CA VAL A 118 -21.66 -20.42 -29.65
C VAL A 118 -21.01 -19.06 -29.71
N GLY A 119 -19.84 -18.92 -29.09
CA GLY A 119 -19.13 -17.66 -28.99
C GLY A 119 -19.88 -16.60 -28.18
N LEU A 120 -19.18 -15.93 -27.30
CA LEU A 120 -19.67 -14.77 -26.56
C LEU A 120 -18.57 -13.72 -26.54
N GLN A 121 -18.93 -12.51 -26.96
CA GLN A 121 -18.00 -11.39 -27.04
C GLN A 121 -18.75 -10.12 -26.65
N ALA A 122 -18.09 -9.12 -26.06
CA ALA A 122 -18.71 -7.83 -25.77
C ALA A 122 -17.90 -6.65 -26.30
N ASP A 123 -18.61 -5.56 -26.57
CA ASP A 123 -18.07 -4.20 -26.70
C ASP A 123 -18.63 -3.41 -25.52
N SER A 124 -17.92 -3.51 -24.38
CA SER A 124 -18.31 -2.94 -23.09
C SER A 124 -18.46 -1.42 -23.15
N GLU A 125 -17.54 -0.73 -23.83
CA GLU A 125 -17.55 0.73 -24.04
C GLU A 125 -18.86 1.23 -24.67
N ARG A 126 -19.49 0.40 -25.52
CA ARG A 126 -20.76 0.75 -26.19
C ARG A 126 -21.96 0.05 -25.59
N GLY A 127 -21.75 -0.77 -24.57
CA GLY A 127 -22.78 -1.59 -23.98
C GLY A 127 -23.44 -2.50 -25.02
N LEU A 128 -22.65 -3.30 -25.73
CA LEU A 128 -23.16 -4.32 -26.66
C LEU A 128 -22.59 -5.70 -26.36
N ILE A 129 -23.39 -6.73 -26.54
CA ILE A 129 -23.00 -8.14 -26.41
C ILE A 129 -23.33 -8.85 -27.71
N TYR A 130 -22.41 -9.69 -28.18
CA TYR A 130 -22.49 -10.46 -29.41
C TYR A 130 -22.48 -11.95 -29.09
N PHE A 131 -23.27 -12.73 -29.82
CA PHE A 131 -23.30 -14.18 -29.69
C PHE A 131 -23.72 -14.84 -31.01
N GLY A 132 -23.22 -16.04 -31.25
CA GLY A 132 -23.54 -16.86 -32.42
C GLY A 132 -24.68 -17.82 -32.11
N GLU A 133 -25.59 -17.98 -33.07
CA GLU A 133 -26.55 -19.08 -33.07
C GLU A 133 -26.92 -19.45 -34.51
N ASP A 134 -26.92 -20.75 -34.78
CA ASP A 134 -27.16 -21.30 -36.11
C ASP A 134 -26.19 -20.67 -37.14
N SER A 135 -26.73 -20.03 -38.18
CA SER A 135 -25.98 -19.39 -39.27
C SER A 135 -25.75 -17.90 -39.05
N HIS A 136 -26.11 -17.37 -37.89
CA HIS A 136 -26.17 -15.95 -37.62
C HIS A 136 -25.30 -15.57 -36.42
N ILE A 137 -24.79 -14.34 -36.48
CA ILE A 137 -24.23 -13.65 -35.32
C ILE A 137 -25.20 -12.53 -34.98
N TYR A 138 -25.56 -12.51 -33.71
CA TYR A 138 -26.51 -11.60 -33.14
C TYR A 138 -25.84 -10.63 -32.19
N ARG A 139 -26.54 -9.54 -31.90
CA ARG A 139 -26.24 -8.66 -30.78
C ARG A 139 -27.46 -8.34 -29.94
N ILE A 140 -27.21 -7.95 -28.70
CA ILE A 140 -28.15 -7.34 -27.76
C ILE A 140 -27.46 -6.17 -27.05
N ASN A 141 -28.24 -5.32 -26.39
CA ASN A 141 -27.67 -4.28 -25.53
C ASN A 141 -27.16 -4.89 -24.22
N TYR A 142 -26.23 -4.21 -23.60
CA TYR A 142 -25.73 -4.45 -22.27
C TYR A 142 -26.77 -3.98 -21.22
N ASP A 143 -26.76 -4.57 -20.03
CA ASP A 143 -27.60 -4.20 -18.87
C ASP A 143 -29.14 -4.18 -19.08
N THR A 144 -29.65 -4.68 -20.20
CA THR A 144 -31.09 -4.65 -20.51
C THR A 144 -31.69 -6.06 -20.48
N ALA A 145 -32.69 -6.31 -19.64
CA ALA A 145 -33.31 -7.64 -19.53
C ALA A 145 -34.29 -7.96 -20.67
N GLY A 146 -34.45 -9.24 -21.01
CA GLY A 146 -35.53 -9.75 -21.86
C GLY A 146 -35.58 -9.19 -23.29
N GLN A 147 -34.42 -8.99 -23.90
CA GLN A 147 -34.26 -8.32 -25.17
C GLN A 147 -34.55 -9.22 -26.37
N ALA A 148 -35.00 -8.59 -27.45
CA ALA A 148 -34.94 -9.20 -28.77
C ALA A 148 -33.53 -9.02 -29.37
N ARG A 149 -32.98 -10.11 -29.90
CA ARG A 149 -31.70 -10.11 -30.62
C ARG A 149 -31.77 -9.39 -31.97
N GLN A 150 -30.68 -8.74 -32.35
CA GLN A 150 -30.52 -8.10 -33.67
C GLN A 150 -29.46 -8.84 -34.49
N VAL A 151 -29.74 -9.10 -35.76
CA VAL A 151 -28.76 -9.74 -36.68
C VAL A 151 -27.68 -8.74 -37.08
N VAL A 152 -26.42 -9.11 -36.84
CA VAL A 152 -25.23 -8.37 -37.30
C VAL A 152 -24.44 -9.13 -38.35
N GLY A 153 -24.58 -10.46 -38.40
CA GLY A 153 -23.92 -11.34 -39.35
C GLY A 153 -24.82 -12.50 -39.79
N ASN A 154 -24.70 -12.90 -41.05
CA ASN A 154 -25.35 -14.09 -41.59
C ASN A 154 -24.36 -14.80 -42.53
N LEU A 155 -23.96 -16.03 -42.19
CA LEU A 155 -23.01 -16.82 -42.97
C LEU A 155 -23.66 -17.53 -44.17
N GLY A 156 -25.00 -17.55 -44.23
CA GLY A 156 -25.78 -18.19 -45.28
C GLY A 156 -26.42 -19.51 -44.86
N THR A 157 -27.20 -20.09 -45.77
CA THR A 157 -27.98 -21.31 -45.48
C THR A 157 -27.06 -22.52 -45.25
N ASN A 158 -27.33 -23.28 -44.19
CA ASN A 158 -26.58 -24.50 -43.81
C ASN A 158 -25.09 -24.26 -43.47
N ILE A 159 -24.73 -23.02 -43.09
CA ILE A 159 -23.38 -22.69 -42.61
C ILE A 159 -23.53 -22.27 -41.16
N PHE A 160 -23.21 -23.18 -40.23
CA PHE A 160 -23.35 -22.95 -38.81
C PHE A 160 -22.09 -22.26 -38.25
N VAL A 161 -22.26 -21.22 -37.46
CA VAL A 161 -21.17 -20.63 -36.68
C VAL A 161 -20.66 -21.71 -35.72
N GLN A 162 -19.34 -21.92 -35.66
CA GLN A 162 -18.73 -22.74 -34.61
C GLN A 162 -18.15 -21.90 -33.48
N ASP A 163 -17.55 -20.77 -33.84
CA ASP A 163 -17.00 -19.76 -32.93
C ASP A 163 -16.75 -18.47 -33.71
N PHE A 164 -16.59 -17.34 -33.02
CA PHE A 164 -16.26 -16.05 -33.65
C PHE A 164 -15.52 -15.11 -32.70
N VAL A 165 -14.79 -14.16 -33.27
CA VAL A 165 -14.07 -13.11 -32.53
C VAL A 165 -14.32 -11.73 -33.14
N LEU A 166 -14.30 -10.69 -32.31
CA LEU A 166 -14.45 -9.29 -32.70
C LEU A 166 -13.09 -8.65 -32.96
N ASP A 167 -12.97 -7.90 -34.06
CA ASP A 167 -11.80 -7.06 -34.38
C ASP A 167 -12.31 -5.65 -34.63
N LEU A 168 -12.50 -4.89 -33.55
CA LEU A 168 -13.13 -3.57 -33.56
C LEU A 168 -12.12 -2.49 -33.16
N ASP A 169 -12.22 -1.33 -33.81
CA ASP A 169 -11.49 -0.12 -33.42
C ASP A 169 -12.10 0.54 -32.17
N SER A 170 -11.43 1.56 -31.65
CA SER A 170 -11.93 2.33 -30.49
C SER A 170 -13.25 3.07 -30.74
N ASN A 171 -13.76 3.11 -31.97
CA ASN A 171 -15.09 3.62 -32.35
C ASN A 171 -16.14 2.49 -32.52
N GLY A 172 -15.76 1.23 -32.28
CA GLY A 172 -16.61 0.04 -32.38
C GLY A 172 -16.85 -0.37 -33.83
N ASN A 173 -16.04 0.12 -34.76
CA ASN A 173 -16.12 -0.23 -36.16
C ASN A 173 -15.04 -1.25 -36.50
N GLY A 174 -15.36 -2.24 -37.32
CA GLY A 174 -14.36 -3.22 -37.71
C GLY A 174 -14.92 -4.43 -38.41
N SER A 175 -14.45 -5.61 -38.00
CA SER A 175 -14.85 -6.88 -38.58
C SER A 175 -15.18 -7.92 -37.52
N ILE A 176 -16.01 -8.88 -37.89
CA ILE A 176 -16.20 -10.13 -37.14
C ILE A 176 -15.59 -11.26 -37.96
N TYR A 177 -14.77 -12.08 -37.31
CA TYR A 177 -14.22 -13.30 -37.91
C TYR A 177 -14.92 -14.51 -37.32
N ALA A 178 -15.48 -15.37 -38.18
CA ALA A 178 -16.26 -16.52 -37.75
C ALA A 178 -15.78 -17.80 -38.43
N ILE A 179 -15.76 -18.91 -37.70
CA ILE A 179 -15.30 -20.20 -38.21
C ILE A 179 -16.45 -21.18 -38.44
N ASN A 180 -16.28 -22.02 -39.46
CA ASN A 180 -17.17 -23.14 -39.79
C ASN A 180 -16.38 -24.28 -40.43
N SER A 181 -16.88 -25.50 -40.29
CA SER A 181 -16.41 -26.66 -41.03
C SER A 181 -17.59 -27.36 -41.70
N GLN A 182 -17.44 -27.69 -42.97
CA GLN A 182 -18.37 -28.56 -43.69
C GLN A 182 -17.91 -30.01 -43.56
N VAL A 183 -18.74 -30.84 -42.95
CA VAL A 183 -18.51 -32.28 -42.81
C VAL A 183 -19.42 -33.03 -43.79
N ALA A 184 -18.86 -33.89 -44.61
CA ALA A 184 -19.63 -34.87 -45.37
C ALA A 184 -19.60 -36.22 -44.65
N VAL A 185 -20.77 -36.82 -44.49
CA VAL A 185 -20.88 -38.20 -44.02
C VAL A 185 -20.73 -39.15 -45.21
N SER A 186 -19.76 -40.04 -45.13
CA SER A 186 -19.56 -41.10 -46.12
C SER A 186 -19.36 -42.41 -45.36
N PHE A 187 -20.27 -43.37 -45.57
CA PHE A 187 -20.14 -44.76 -45.09
C PHE A 187 -19.79 -44.92 -43.60
N GLY A 188 -20.42 -44.13 -42.71
CA GLY A 188 -20.21 -44.24 -41.26
C GLY A 188 -18.97 -43.51 -40.73
N ALA A 189 -18.20 -42.84 -41.59
CA ALA A 189 -17.14 -41.91 -41.22
C ALA A 189 -17.53 -40.46 -41.58
N SER A 190 -17.31 -39.54 -40.64
CA SER A 190 -17.49 -38.10 -40.83
C SER A 190 -16.19 -37.52 -41.38
N ASN A 191 -16.18 -37.13 -42.65
CA ASN A 191 -15.02 -36.53 -43.28
C ASN A 191 -15.21 -35.02 -43.38
N VAL A 192 -14.26 -34.24 -42.83
CA VAL A 192 -14.23 -32.80 -43.05
C VAL A 192 -13.92 -32.56 -44.52
N THR A 193 -14.86 -31.93 -45.22
CA THR A 193 -14.69 -31.62 -46.64
C THR A 193 -13.98 -30.30 -46.83
N ARG A 194 -14.31 -29.28 -46.02
CA ARG A 194 -13.75 -27.92 -46.09
C ARG A 194 -13.84 -27.23 -44.74
N ASN A 195 -12.83 -26.40 -44.45
CA ASN A 195 -12.79 -25.47 -43.33
C ASN A 195 -12.91 -24.04 -43.87
N PHE A 196 -13.68 -23.20 -43.16
CA PHE A 196 -13.95 -21.83 -43.57
C PHE A 196 -13.70 -20.88 -42.43
N LEU A 197 -12.95 -19.83 -42.74
CA LEU A 197 -12.89 -18.60 -41.98
C LEU A 197 -13.64 -17.52 -42.78
N TYR A 198 -14.68 -16.97 -42.17
CA TYR A 198 -15.49 -15.89 -42.73
C TYR A 198 -15.11 -14.57 -42.09
N LYS A 199 -15.02 -13.52 -42.91
CA LYS A 199 -14.87 -12.13 -42.46
C LYS A 199 -16.14 -11.34 -42.77
N ILE A 200 -16.82 -10.86 -41.74
CA ILE A 200 -17.93 -9.91 -41.85
C ILE A 200 -17.32 -8.51 -41.65
N SER A 201 -17.24 -7.72 -42.71
CA SER A 201 -16.58 -6.40 -42.70
C SER A 201 -17.56 -5.25 -42.49
N ASN A 202 -17.05 -4.09 -42.08
CA ASN A 202 -17.81 -2.85 -41.86
C ASN A 202 -18.89 -3.00 -40.78
N VAL A 203 -18.60 -3.79 -39.76
CA VAL A 203 -19.44 -3.88 -38.56
C VAL A 203 -19.33 -2.55 -37.84
N THR A 204 -20.47 -2.03 -37.38
CA THR A 204 -20.57 -0.79 -36.62
C THR A 204 -21.55 -0.98 -35.45
N PRO A 205 -21.52 -0.10 -34.43
CA PRO A 205 -22.41 -0.23 -33.27
C PRO A 205 -23.90 -0.08 -33.61
N THR A 206 -24.24 0.48 -34.78
CA THR A 206 -25.63 0.61 -35.24
C THR A 206 -26.03 -0.40 -36.30
N SER A 207 -25.12 -1.29 -36.72
CA SER A 207 -25.37 -2.29 -37.76
C SER A 207 -26.59 -3.16 -37.47
N THR A 208 -27.65 -2.97 -38.26
CA THR A 208 -28.84 -3.83 -38.28
C THR A 208 -29.08 -4.28 -39.72
N SER A 209 -28.77 -5.53 -40.10
CA SER A 209 -29.11 -5.97 -41.46
C SER A 209 -29.15 -7.49 -41.65
N PRO A 210 -30.15 -8.02 -42.40
CA PRO A 210 -30.11 -9.36 -43.01
C PRO A 210 -29.36 -9.42 -44.35
N ALA A 211 -28.52 -8.44 -44.72
CA ALA A 211 -27.75 -8.43 -45.96
C ALA A 211 -26.27 -8.06 -45.73
N ALA A 212 -25.48 -8.98 -45.18
CA ALA A 212 -24.12 -9.14 -45.66
C ALA A 212 -24.23 -9.99 -46.92
N THR A 213 -23.93 -9.37 -48.06
CA THR A 213 -23.54 -10.11 -49.25
C THR A 213 -22.50 -11.16 -48.85
N THR A 214 -22.60 -12.33 -49.45
CA THR A 214 -21.62 -13.43 -49.47
C THR A 214 -20.22 -13.03 -49.98
N THR A 215 -19.86 -11.74 -49.91
CA THR A 215 -18.53 -11.18 -50.05
C THR A 215 -17.80 -11.12 -48.70
N GLY A 216 -18.00 -12.11 -47.84
CA GLY A 216 -16.90 -12.50 -46.97
C GLY A 216 -15.80 -13.01 -47.89
N VAL A 217 -14.56 -12.60 -47.67
CA VAL A 217 -13.43 -13.34 -48.24
C VAL A 217 -13.52 -14.72 -47.60
N GLN A 218 -14.07 -15.68 -48.35
CA GLN A 218 -14.04 -17.08 -47.96
C GLN A 218 -12.59 -17.50 -48.10
N MET A 219 -11.90 -17.56 -46.96
CA MET A 219 -10.58 -18.16 -46.92
C MET A 219 -10.83 -19.66 -46.83
N GLU A 220 -10.93 -20.27 -48.01
CA GLU A 220 -11.03 -21.71 -48.10
C GLU A 220 -9.67 -22.27 -47.70
N PHE A 221 -9.64 -22.87 -46.51
CA PHE A 221 -8.68 -23.92 -46.24
C PHE A 221 -9.19 -25.09 -47.07
N ASN A 222 -8.67 -25.16 -48.31
CA ASN A 222 -8.92 -26.29 -49.17
C ASN A 222 -7.73 -27.23 -49.04
N PRO A 223 -7.97 -28.49 -48.65
CA PRO A 223 -6.92 -29.48 -48.64
C PRO A 223 -6.31 -29.80 -50.04
N ASN A 224 -6.77 -29.13 -51.09
CA ASN A 224 -6.28 -29.16 -52.47
C ASN A 224 -5.85 -27.76 -52.98
N ASP A 225 -5.26 -26.88 -52.17
CA ASP A 225 -4.53 -25.75 -52.77
C ASP A 225 -3.25 -26.23 -53.47
N THR A 226 -3.44 -26.69 -54.70
CA THR A 226 -2.47 -26.48 -55.75
C THR A 226 -3.19 -25.65 -56.81
N GLN A 227 -3.24 -24.32 -56.65
CA GLN A 227 -3.46 -23.40 -57.77
C GLN A 227 -4.65 -23.79 -58.68
N GLN A 228 -5.86 -23.33 -58.37
CA GLN A 228 -6.93 -23.48 -59.35
C GLN A 228 -6.79 -22.47 -60.49
N THR A 229 -6.03 -22.84 -61.53
CA THR A 229 -6.42 -22.56 -62.91
C THR A 229 -6.50 -23.87 -63.71
N GLY A 230 -7.67 -24.53 -63.59
CA GLY A 230 -8.28 -25.37 -64.62
C GLY A 230 -7.57 -26.64 -65.08
N VAL A 231 -7.67 -27.76 -64.33
CA VAL A 231 -7.68 -29.14 -64.89
C VAL A 231 -8.45 -30.06 -63.93
N VAL A 232 -9.36 -30.88 -64.47
CA VAL A 232 -9.98 -32.03 -63.77
C VAL A 232 -8.93 -33.14 -63.65
N SER A 233 -8.72 -33.73 -62.47
CA SER A 233 -8.03 -35.03 -62.39
C SER A 233 -8.97 -36.11 -61.87
N THR A 234 -9.22 -37.08 -62.74
CA THR A 234 -9.79 -38.40 -62.46
C THR A 234 -8.63 -39.39 -62.49
N ASN A 235 -7.93 -39.61 -61.37
CA ASN A 235 -7.23 -40.86 -61.01
C ASN A 235 -6.39 -40.68 -59.74
N ALA A 236 -6.29 -41.78 -58.99
CA ALA A 236 -5.69 -41.91 -57.67
C ALA A 236 -4.18 -41.56 -57.58
N ASP A 237 -3.79 -40.95 -56.46
CA ASP A 237 -2.44 -41.01 -55.90
C ASP A 237 -2.52 -41.31 -54.38
N PRO A 238 -1.98 -42.45 -53.90
CA PRO A 238 -1.96 -42.83 -52.49
C PRO A 238 -0.81 -42.23 -51.65
N GLN A 239 -0.02 -41.26 -52.13
CA GLN A 239 1.08 -40.67 -51.34
C GLN A 239 1.30 -39.14 -51.53
N ALA A 240 0.29 -38.37 -51.94
CA ALA A 240 0.39 -36.90 -52.05
C ALA A 240 -0.58 -36.18 -51.08
N PHE A 241 -0.04 -35.79 -49.92
CA PHE A 241 -0.59 -34.91 -48.84
C PHE A 241 -1.95 -35.30 -48.21
N PRO A 242 -2.07 -35.64 -46.90
CA PRO A 242 -3.37 -35.64 -46.25
C PRO A 242 -3.74 -34.20 -45.87
N LYS A 243 -4.42 -33.54 -46.80
CA LYS A 243 -5.65 -32.77 -46.58
C LYS A 243 -6.01 -32.43 -45.11
N GLU A 244 -5.61 -31.23 -44.67
CA GLU A 244 -6.14 -30.44 -43.53
C GLU A 244 -6.90 -31.22 -42.44
N ASN A 245 -6.13 -31.73 -41.49
CA ASN A 245 -6.63 -32.54 -40.40
C ASN A 245 -7.41 -31.68 -39.38
N GLY A 246 -8.73 -31.83 -39.38
CA GLY A 246 -9.58 -31.46 -38.25
C GLY A 246 -10.72 -30.48 -38.51
N VAL A 247 -11.68 -30.43 -37.59
CA VAL A 247 -12.79 -29.46 -37.58
C VAL A 247 -12.31 -28.21 -36.86
N LEU A 248 -12.55 -27.01 -37.40
CA LEU A 248 -12.26 -25.75 -36.70
C LEU A 248 -13.12 -25.65 -35.44
N LYS A 249 -12.52 -25.42 -34.27
CA LYS A 249 -13.23 -25.44 -32.98
C LYS A 249 -13.07 -24.23 -32.09
N GLY A 250 -12.05 -23.41 -32.31
CA GLY A 250 -11.83 -22.17 -31.57
C GLY A 250 -11.17 -21.13 -32.45
N ILE A 251 -11.49 -19.86 -32.21
CA ILE A 251 -10.84 -18.73 -32.84
C ILE A 251 -10.62 -17.60 -31.84
N ASP A 252 -9.49 -16.92 -31.96
CA ASP A 252 -9.18 -15.71 -31.21
C ASP A 252 -8.32 -14.76 -32.05
N ILE A 253 -8.13 -13.52 -31.60
CA ILE A 253 -7.37 -12.50 -32.30
C ILE A 253 -6.45 -11.73 -31.34
N ASP A 254 -5.24 -11.43 -31.82
CA ASP A 254 -4.46 -10.33 -31.25
C ASP A 254 -4.94 -9.02 -31.90
N PRO A 255 -5.65 -8.13 -31.16
CA PRO A 255 -6.22 -6.91 -31.72
C PRO A 255 -5.15 -5.87 -32.10
N ALA A 256 -3.92 -5.97 -31.58
CA ALA A 256 -2.84 -5.05 -31.90
C ALA A 256 -2.15 -5.40 -33.22
N THR A 257 -1.96 -6.70 -33.49
CA THR A 257 -1.31 -7.17 -34.72
C THR A 257 -2.31 -7.63 -35.80
N HIS A 258 -3.59 -7.74 -35.44
CA HIS A 258 -4.67 -8.31 -36.25
C HIS A 258 -4.34 -9.72 -36.77
N VAL A 259 -3.65 -10.53 -35.95
CA VAL A 259 -3.36 -11.93 -36.22
C VAL A 259 -4.41 -12.80 -35.57
N LEU A 260 -5.07 -13.63 -36.37
CA LEU A 260 -6.02 -14.64 -35.89
C LEU A 260 -5.27 -15.89 -35.45
N TYR A 261 -5.78 -16.54 -34.42
CA TYR A 261 -5.35 -17.82 -33.92
C TYR A 261 -6.54 -18.77 -33.91
N PHE A 262 -6.38 -19.99 -34.40
CA PHE A 262 -7.47 -20.95 -34.44
C PHE A 262 -7.01 -22.37 -34.22
N THR A 263 -7.93 -23.20 -33.71
CA THR A 263 -7.68 -24.61 -33.40
C THR A 263 -8.44 -25.53 -34.34
N THR A 264 -7.81 -26.67 -34.65
CA THR A 264 -8.51 -27.79 -35.30
C THR A 264 -8.54 -28.99 -34.36
N SER A 265 -9.69 -29.66 -34.28
CA SER A 265 -9.84 -30.90 -33.52
C SER A 265 -9.34 -32.11 -34.29
N SER A 266 -8.74 -33.09 -33.63
CA SER A 266 -8.40 -34.38 -34.23
C SER A 266 -9.61 -35.08 -34.87
N VAL A 267 -9.42 -35.78 -35.99
CA VAL A 267 -10.47 -36.55 -36.70
C VAL A 267 -10.02 -37.98 -36.96
N ALA A 268 -10.92 -38.94 -36.81
CA ALA A 268 -10.66 -40.34 -37.15
C ALA A 268 -11.08 -40.59 -38.60
N LEU A 269 -10.12 -40.98 -39.46
CA LEU A 269 -10.39 -41.35 -40.84
C LEU A 269 -10.33 -42.86 -41.01
N ASP A 270 -11.41 -43.45 -41.52
CA ASP A 270 -11.45 -44.81 -42.04
C ASP A 270 -11.31 -44.72 -43.58
N HIS A 271 -10.12 -45.02 -44.09
CA HIS A 271 -9.77 -44.80 -45.50
C HIS A 271 -10.22 -45.97 -46.40
N ASP A 272 -10.53 -47.13 -45.86
CA ASP A 272 -10.83 -48.31 -46.66
C ASP A 272 -11.85 -49.21 -45.97
N ALA A 273 -13.12 -48.83 -46.11
CA ALA A 273 -14.33 -49.39 -45.49
C ALA A 273 -14.54 -50.94 -45.51
N ASN A 274 -13.55 -51.78 -45.83
CA ASN A 274 -13.62 -53.25 -45.87
C ASN A 274 -12.31 -54.02 -45.54
N SER A 275 -11.18 -53.45 -45.07
CA SER A 275 -9.91 -54.20 -44.97
C SER A 275 -9.47 -54.64 -43.56
N GLY A 276 -10.15 -54.21 -42.50
CA GLY A 276 -9.74 -54.55 -41.13
C GLY A 276 -8.52 -53.75 -40.63
N THR A 277 -8.07 -52.73 -41.36
CA THR A 277 -7.12 -51.74 -40.83
C THR A 277 -7.84 -50.81 -39.85
N PRO A 278 -7.24 -50.49 -38.69
CA PRO A 278 -7.83 -49.52 -37.76
C PRO A 278 -7.94 -48.12 -38.40
N PRO A 279 -8.93 -47.31 -38.02
CA PRO A 279 -9.01 -45.91 -38.43
C PRO A 279 -7.71 -45.18 -38.09
N GLN A 280 -7.20 -44.37 -39.00
CA GLN A 280 -6.06 -43.50 -38.70
C GLN A 280 -6.55 -42.20 -38.07
N THR A 281 -6.13 -41.93 -36.83
CA THR A 281 -6.35 -40.64 -36.18
C THR A 281 -5.47 -39.60 -36.83
N GLN A 282 -6.10 -38.59 -37.39
CA GLN A 282 -5.44 -37.39 -37.86
C GLN A 282 -5.50 -36.32 -36.79
N PHE A 283 -4.33 -35.97 -36.28
CA PHE A 283 -4.17 -35.03 -35.20
C PHE A 283 -4.43 -33.59 -35.65
N GLY A 284 -5.13 -32.84 -34.79
CA GLY A 284 -5.38 -31.41 -34.93
C GLY A 284 -4.18 -30.55 -34.56
N GLY A 285 -4.42 -29.25 -34.39
CA GLY A 285 -3.35 -28.30 -34.06
C GLY A 285 -3.85 -26.88 -33.85
N ILE A 286 -2.88 -25.98 -33.72
CA ILE A 286 -3.07 -24.56 -33.47
C ILE A 286 -2.30 -23.79 -34.52
N PHE A 287 -2.96 -22.81 -35.12
CA PHE A 287 -2.49 -22.11 -36.30
C PHE A 287 -2.70 -20.62 -36.15
N SER A 288 -1.87 -19.81 -36.82
CA SER A 288 -2.06 -18.38 -36.93
C SER A 288 -2.26 -17.91 -38.36
N TYR A 289 -3.00 -16.81 -38.52
CA TYR A 289 -3.31 -16.20 -39.80
C TYR A 289 -3.32 -14.67 -39.65
N ALA A 290 -2.38 -13.99 -40.31
CA ALA A 290 -2.38 -12.53 -40.36
C ALA A 290 -3.51 -12.04 -41.27
N THR A 291 -4.38 -11.17 -40.76
CA THR A 291 -5.53 -10.64 -41.54
C THR A 291 -5.15 -9.45 -42.43
N ILE A 292 -3.99 -8.84 -42.17
CA ILE A 292 -3.42 -7.73 -42.93
C ILE A 292 -2.13 -8.19 -43.60
N GLY A 293 -1.89 -7.74 -44.84
CA GLY A 293 -0.62 -8.01 -45.53
C GLY A 293 -0.40 -9.48 -45.94
N ASN A 294 -1.45 -10.31 -45.94
CA ASN A 294 -1.42 -11.72 -46.30
C ASN A 294 -2.18 -12.01 -47.62
N PRO A 295 -1.70 -11.53 -48.77
CA PRO A 295 -2.41 -11.67 -50.05
C PRO A 295 -2.48 -13.11 -50.54
N THR A 296 -1.64 -14.01 -50.01
CA THR A 296 -1.59 -15.43 -50.37
C THR A 296 -2.52 -16.30 -49.54
N GLY A 297 -3.13 -15.75 -48.47
CA GLY A 297 -4.00 -16.52 -47.58
C GLY A 297 -3.28 -17.62 -46.80
N THR A 298 -1.96 -17.51 -46.63
CA THR A 298 -1.17 -18.56 -45.97
C THR A 298 -1.30 -18.46 -44.46
N TYR A 299 -1.45 -19.59 -43.79
CA TYR A 299 -1.43 -19.70 -42.33
C TYR A 299 -0.11 -20.31 -41.84
N SER A 300 0.21 -20.11 -40.56
CA SER A 300 1.39 -20.70 -39.91
C SER A 300 0.96 -21.74 -38.88
N THR A 301 1.73 -22.81 -38.74
CA THR A 301 1.52 -23.81 -37.67
C THR A 301 2.29 -23.40 -36.43
N ILE A 302 1.59 -23.24 -35.30
CA ILE A 302 2.19 -22.94 -33.99
C ILE A 302 2.48 -24.25 -33.26
N TYR A 303 1.48 -25.12 -33.20
CA TYR A 303 1.58 -26.44 -32.57
C TYR A 303 0.77 -27.46 -33.35
N ARG A 304 1.26 -28.70 -33.39
CA ARG A 304 0.58 -29.82 -34.01
C ARG A 304 0.62 -31.00 -33.05
N GLN A 305 -0.55 -31.57 -32.78
CA GLN A 305 -0.66 -32.75 -31.93
C GLN A 305 0.06 -33.94 -32.59
N ASP A 306 0.73 -34.75 -31.77
CA ASP A 306 1.40 -35.99 -32.17
C ASP A 306 0.77 -37.24 -31.50
N GLY A 307 -0.24 -37.03 -30.65
CA GLY A 307 -0.90 -38.06 -29.85
C GLY A 307 -0.11 -38.56 -28.65
N VAL A 308 1.04 -37.95 -28.32
CA VAL A 308 1.95 -38.40 -27.26
C VAL A 308 2.34 -37.25 -26.32
N SER A 309 2.67 -36.09 -26.88
CA SER A 309 3.25 -34.94 -26.18
C SER A 309 2.29 -33.75 -26.20
N GLY A 310 1.97 -33.20 -25.03
CA GLY A 310 1.00 -32.10 -24.92
C GLY A 310 -0.45 -32.62 -24.88
N PRO A 311 -1.45 -31.81 -25.31
CA PRO A 311 -2.84 -32.23 -25.37
C PRO A 311 -3.02 -33.37 -26.38
N GLN A 312 -3.72 -34.43 -25.96
CA GLN A 312 -3.88 -35.65 -26.77
C GLN A 312 -5.28 -35.78 -27.35
N GLY A 313 -6.23 -34.95 -26.92
CA GLY A 313 -7.62 -35.03 -27.33
C GLY A 313 -8.03 -34.10 -28.47
N ALA A 314 -9.31 -33.73 -28.51
CA ALA A 314 -9.82 -32.73 -29.43
C ALA A 314 -9.63 -31.34 -28.81
N LEU A 315 -8.86 -30.51 -29.51
CA LEU A 315 -8.66 -29.12 -29.14
C LEU A 315 -9.94 -28.33 -29.40
N TYR A 316 -10.44 -27.64 -28.38
CA TYR A 316 -11.61 -26.78 -28.41
C TYR A 316 -11.27 -25.43 -27.79
N TYR A 317 -11.81 -24.37 -28.39
CA TYR A 317 -11.57 -22.98 -28.01
C TYR A 317 -10.08 -22.62 -28.03
N VAL A 318 -9.77 -21.34 -28.07
CA VAL A 318 -8.42 -20.84 -27.81
C VAL A 318 -8.57 -19.42 -27.30
N HIS A 319 -7.72 -19.06 -26.36
CA HIS A 319 -7.56 -17.68 -25.93
C HIS A 319 -6.06 -17.35 -25.96
N VAL A 320 -5.69 -16.19 -26.44
CA VAL A 320 -4.32 -15.78 -26.71
C VAL A 320 -3.98 -14.56 -25.88
N ASP A 321 -2.84 -14.66 -25.22
CA ASP A 321 -2.18 -13.55 -24.56
C ASP A 321 -0.94 -13.17 -25.38
N PRO A 322 -1.05 -12.15 -26.26
CA PRO A 322 0.07 -11.67 -27.05
C PRO A 322 1.12 -10.93 -26.20
N VAL A 323 0.80 -10.45 -25.00
CA VAL A 323 1.76 -9.76 -24.11
C VAL A 323 2.77 -10.75 -23.55
N THR A 324 2.29 -11.87 -23.02
CA THR A 324 3.18 -12.93 -22.54
C THR A 324 3.63 -13.88 -23.65
N GLY A 325 3.02 -13.78 -24.84
CA GLY A 325 3.31 -14.64 -25.98
C GLY A 325 2.79 -16.06 -25.79
N HIS A 326 1.70 -16.22 -25.04
CA HIS A 326 1.11 -17.51 -24.69
C HIS A 326 -0.29 -17.69 -25.29
N TYR A 327 -0.71 -18.94 -25.41
CA TYR A 327 -2.10 -19.29 -25.69
C TYR A 327 -2.60 -20.35 -24.72
N TYR A 328 -3.91 -20.39 -24.54
CA TYR A 328 -4.64 -21.33 -23.72
C TYR A 328 -5.63 -22.09 -24.61
N VAL A 329 -5.65 -23.42 -24.50
CA VAL A 329 -6.50 -24.27 -25.33
C VAL A 329 -7.16 -25.35 -24.48
N GLY A 330 -8.46 -25.56 -24.69
CA GLY A 330 -9.20 -26.64 -24.04
C GLY A 330 -8.95 -27.97 -24.74
N ASP A 331 -8.72 -29.03 -23.98
CA ASP A 331 -8.62 -30.39 -24.49
C ASP A 331 -9.83 -31.23 -24.02
N THR A 332 -10.60 -31.72 -24.99
CA THR A 332 -11.80 -32.51 -24.75
C THR A 332 -11.72 -33.82 -25.55
N THR A 333 -12.01 -34.98 -24.95
CA THR A 333 -12.49 -36.13 -25.74
C THR A 333 -13.64 -36.82 -25.05
N GLY A 334 -14.50 -37.45 -25.86
CA GLY A 334 -15.63 -38.24 -25.36
C GLY A 334 -15.24 -39.63 -24.82
N THR A 335 -13.94 -39.95 -24.70
CA THR A 335 -13.48 -41.27 -24.24
C THR A 335 -12.29 -41.13 -23.30
N ASN A 336 -12.45 -41.45 -22.01
CA ASN A 336 -11.47 -41.46 -20.89
C ASN A 336 -9.98 -41.70 -21.26
N ALA A 337 -9.36 -40.80 -22.01
CA ALA A 337 -7.96 -40.79 -22.36
C ALA A 337 -7.18 -40.08 -21.24
N PRO A 338 -5.87 -40.35 -21.09
CA PRO A 338 -5.05 -39.62 -20.13
C PRO A 338 -5.11 -38.11 -20.43
N ASN A 339 -5.47 -37.31 -19.42
CA ASN A 339 -5.55 -35.84 -19.45
C ASN A 339 -6.76 -35.22 -20.19
N ASP A 340 -7.84 -35.96 -20.43
CA ASP A 340 -9.11 -35.33 -20.81
C ASP A 340 -9.56 -34.30 -19.76
N GLN A 341 -10.35 -33.30 -20.17
CA GLN A 341 -10.88 -32.24 -19.29
C GLN A 341 -9.79 -31.32 -18.77
N SER A 342 -8.85 -30.97 -19.63
CA SER A 342 -7.73 -30.12 -19.27
C SER A 342 -7.69 -28.86 -20.12
N VAL A 343 -7.05 -27.84 -19.58
CA VAL A 343 -6.62 -26.67 -20.32
C VAL A 343 -5.10 -26.72 -20.38
N TRP A 344 -4.57 -26.44 -21.56
CA TRP A 344 -3.13 -26.44 -21.83
C TRP A 344 -2.69 -25.02 -22.16
N VAL A 345 -1.47 -24.68 -21.74
CA VAL A 345 -0.80 -23.44 -22.10
C VAL A 345 0.37 -23.74 -23.04
N GLY A 346 0.49 -22.97 -24.12
CA GLY A 346 1.60 -23.06 -25.05
C GLY A 346 2.18 -21.69 -25.39
N SER A 347 3.24 -21.69 -26.19
CA SER A 347 3.93 -20.46 -26.65
C SER A 347 3.57 -20.17 -28.10
N LEU A 348 3.31 -18.90 -28.42
CA LEU A 348 3.07 -18.43 -29.79
C LEU A 348 4.32 -18.57 -30.68
N SER A 349 5.51 -18.70 -30.09
CA SER A 349 6.76 -19.01 -30.81
C SER A 349 6.94 -20.51 -31.11
N GLY A 350 5.96 -21.34 -30.73
CA GLY A 350 5.97 -22.79 -30.93
C GLY A 350 6.53 -23.57 -29.74
N GLY A 351 6.57 -24.89 -29.89
CA GLY A 351 6.93 -25.84 -28.83
C GLY A 351 5.73 -26.66 -28.35
N THR A 352 5.98 -27.59 -27.43
CA THR A 352 4.93 -28.47 -26.89
C THR A 352 4.18 -27.78 -25.76
N PRO A 353 2.83 -27.65 -25.81
CA PRO A 353 2.04 -27.14 -24.72
C PRO A 353 2.23 -27.96 -23.45
N THR A 354 2.14 -27.29 -22.31
CA THR A 354 2.16 -27.92 -20.99
C THR A 354 0.79 -27.81 -20.33
N LEU A 355 0.46 -28.77 -19.47
CA LEU A 355 -0.79 -28.76 -18.73
C LEU A 355 -0.87 -27.49 -17.87
N PHE A 356 -1.91 -26.69 -18.08
CA PHE A 356 -2.18 -25.49 -17.30
C PHE A 356 -3.09 -25.82 -16.11
N ALA A 357 -4.24 -26.45 -16.40
CA ALA A 357 -5.21 -26.84 -15.38
C ALA A 357 -5.99 -28.08 -15.78
N THR A 358 -6.52 -28.80 -14.79
CA THR A 358 -7.51 -29.86 -15.00
C THR A 358 -8.85 -29.39 -14.44
N VAL A 359 -9.88 -29.42 -15.28
CA VAL A 359 -11.27 -29.14 -14.91
C VAL A 359 -11.80 -30.37 -14.19
N ALA A 360 -12.20 -30.23 -12.93
CA ALA A 360 -12.54 -31.38 -12.08
C ALA A 360 -13.81 -32.13 -12.54
N GLY A 361 -13.78 -33.47 -12.44
CA GLY A 361 -14.97 -34.33 -12.54
C GLY A 361 -15.12 -35.09 -13.86
N THR A 362 -16.30 -34.99 -14.48
CA THR A 362 -16.59 -35.45 -15.86
C THR A 362 -16.85 -34.25 -16.78
N ASN A 363 -16.45 -33.05 -16.34
CA ASN A 363 -16.77 -31.79 -17.00
C ASN A 363 -15.63 -31.39 -17.94
N PHE A 364 -15.94 -31.09 -19.20
CA PHE A 364 -14.97 -30.63 -20.20
C PHE A 364 -15.10 -29.12 -20.44
N PRO A 365 -13.99 -28.42 -20.76
CA PRO A 365 -14.02 -26.99 -21.06
C PRO A 365 -14.83 -26.69 -22.33
N LEU A 366 -15.67 -25.65 -22.27
CA LEU A 366 -16.50 -25.18 -23.37
C LEU A 366 -16.33 -23.69 -23.68
N GLY A 367 -15.44 -22.98 -23.01
CA GLY A 367 -15.19 -21.55 -23.27
C GLY A 367 -14.08 -21.09 -22.35
N LEU A 368 -13.27 -20.16 -22.83
CA LEU A 368 -12.06 -19.67 -22.17
C LEU A 368 -12.03 -18.15 -22.24
N GLU A 369 -11.96 -17.51 -21.09
CA GLU A 369 -11.73 -16.07 -20.99
C GLU A 369 -10.53 -15.82 -20.09
N LEU A 370 -9.55 -15.06 -20.59
CA LEU A 370 -8.36 -14.69 -19.82
C LEU A 370 -8.50 -13.24 -19.37
N GLU A 371 -8.27 -13.03 -18.08
CA GLU A 371 -8.09 -11.71 -17.49
C GLU A 371 -6.64 -11.57 -17.04
N THR A 372 -6.03 -10.43 -17.33
CA THR A 372 -4.65 -10.13 -17.02
C THR A 372 -4.57 -8.89 -16.12
N ALA A 373 -3.76 -8.97 -15.07
CA ALA A 373 -3.59 -7.86 -14.16
C ALA A 373 -3.01 -6.63 -14.90
N PRO A 374 -3.44 -5.41 -14.54
CA PRO A 374 -2.81 -4.21 -15.05
C PRO A 374 -1.35 -4.17 -14.61
N THR A 375 -0.53 -3.44 -15.35
CA THR A 375 0.87 -3.20 -15.04
C THR A 375 1.09 -1.73 -14.68
N LEU A 376 2.02 -1.49 -13.76
CA LEU A 376 2.40 -0.15 -13.34
C LEU A 376 3.93 -0.04 -13.27
N ALA A 377 4.51 0.65 -14.24
CA ALA A 377 5.89 1.11 -14.14
C ALA A 377 5.90 2.54 -13.58
N ALA A 378 6.65 2.75 -12.50
CA ALA A 378 6.78 4.08 -11.89
C ALA A 378 8.21 4.59 -12.00
N ASN A 379 8.37 5.86 -12.36
CA ASN A 379 9.62 6.58 -12.16
C ASN A 379 9.49 7.45 -10.92
N PHE A 380 10.14 7.01 -9.86
CA PHE A 380 10.20 7.76 -8.62
C PHE A 380 11.25 8.85 -8.67
N ALA A 381 11.05 9.91 -7.88
CA ALA A 381 12.11 10.88 -7.64
C ALA A 381 13.35 10.18 -7.07
N SER A 382 14.55 10.73 -7.30
CA SER A 382 15.76 10.23 -6.63
C SER A 382 15.61 10.45 -5.13
N THR A 383 15.18 9.40 -4.41
CA THR A 383 14.99 9.31 -2.96
C THR A 383 14.22 10.50 -2.37
N PRO A 384 12.88 10.53 -2.46
CA PRO A 384 12.08 11.58 -1.84
C PRO A 384 12.39 11.67 -0.33
N THR A 385 12.53 12.89 0.17
CA THR A 385 12.82 13.15 1.58
C THR A 385 11.69 13.96 2.18
N TYR A 386 11.06 13.43 3.22
CA TYR A 386 10.20 14.17 4.11
C TYR A 386 11.06 14.77 5.23
N VAL A 387 10.89 16.06 5.49
CA VAL A 387 11.53 16.77 6.60
C VAL A 387 10.43 17.39 7.44
N GLU A 388 10.45 17.18 8.74
CA GLU A 388 9.49 17.84 9.63
C GLU A 388 9.67 19.36 9.68
N THR A 389 8.70 20.02 10.30
CA THR A 389 8.77 21.46 10.55
C THR A 389 9.33 21.66 11.94
N ALA A 390 10.34 22.53 12.09
CA ALA A 390 10.86 22.88 13.41
C ALA A 390 9.77 23.50 14.31
N GLY A 391 9.77 23.12 15.58
CA GLY A 391 9.10 23.76 16.70
C GLY A 391 8.24 22.80 17.52
N VAL A 392 8.16 23.06 18.83
CA VAL A 392 7.34 22.26 19.76
C VAL A 392 5.87 22.17 19.35
N ASN A 393 5.35 20.96 19.27
CA ASN A 393 4.05 20.56 18.74
C ASN A 393 3.85 20.97 17.27
N SER A 394 4.88 20.82 16.44
CA SER A 394 4.75 20.95 14.99
C SER A 394 3.62 20.05 14.52
N GLY A 395 2.75 20.64 13.71
CA GLY A 395 1.58 19.97 13.18
C GLY A 395 1.96 18.95 12.13
N GLN A 396 1.16 18.87 11.08
CA GLN A 396 1.55 18.11 9.89
C GLN A 396 2.58 18.91 9.09
N GLY A 397 3.72 18.29 8.75
CA GLY A 397 4.71 18.90 7.87
C GLY A 397 4.25 18.98 6.41
N THR A 398 5.09 19.55 5.55
CA THR A 398 4.78 19.67 4.13
C THR A 398 4.83 18.30 3.46
N ALA A 399 3.75 17.92 2.77
CA ALA A 399 3.70 16.65 2.07
C ALA A 399 4.74 16.57 0.94
N VAL A 400 5.47 15.46 0.87
CA VAL A 400 6.38 15.13 -0.22
C VAL A 400 5.67 14.21 -1.21
N GLN A 401 5.87 14.41 -2.51
CA GLN A 401 5.34 13.52 -3.55
C GLN A 401 6.33 12.36 -3.76
N PRO A 402 5.99 11.10 -3.40
CA PRO A 402 6.91 9.99 -3.52
C PRO A 402 7.17 9.58 -4.98
N GLY A 403 6.16 9.68 -5.86
CA GLY A 403 6.29 9.43 -7.30
C GLY A 403 5.98 10.64 -8.16
N THR A 404 6.57 10.69 -9.36
CA THR A 404 6.50 11.85 -10.27
C THR A 404 5.91 11.53 -11.64
N SER A 405 6.08 10.30 -12.12
CA SER A 405 5.43 9.82 -13.34
C SER A 405 5.17 8.32 -13.23
N TYR A 406 4.08 7.90 -13.86
CA TYR A 406 3.62 6.52 -13.91
C TYR A 406 3.33 6.16 -15.36
N ASP A 407 3.50 4.90 -15.69
CA ASP A 407 3.21 4.30 -17.00
C ASP A 407 2.37 3.06 -16.72
N ALA A 408 1.07 3.21 -16.91
CA ALA A 408 0.05 2.21 -16.67
C ALA A 408 -0.32 1.53 -17.98
N ALA A 409 -0.50 0.22 -17.94
CA ALA A 409 -1.05 -0.52 -19.08
C ALA A 409 -1.95 -1.64 -18.58
N ASP A 410 -2.96 -1.96 -19.37
CA ASP A 410 -3.84 -3.09 -19.17
C ASP A 410 -4.13 -3.71 -20.53
N PHE A 411 -3.96 -5.03 -20.62
CA PHE A 411 -4.08 -5.75 -21.87
C PHE A 411 -5.55 -6.07 -22.20
N ASP A 412 -6.38 -6.30 -21.18
CA ASP A 412 -7.79 -6.65 -21.34
C ASP A 412 -8.59 -5.47 -21.94
N SER A 413 -8.06 -4.25 -21.81
CA SER A 413 -8.72 -3.00 -22.17
C SER A 413 -8.01 -2.16 -23.25
N GLY A 414 -7.13 -2.78 -24.06
CA GLY A 414 -6.23 -2.10 -25.01
C GLY A 414 -6.85 -1.12 -26.04
N ASN A 415 -8.18 -1.03 -26.15
CA ASN A 415 -8.90 -0.07 -27.00
C ASN A 415 -10.11 0.61 -26.32
N LEU A 416 -10.26 0.46 -25.00
CA LEU A 416 -11.36 1.03 -24.22
C LEU A 416 -10.97 2.40 -23.64
N THR A 417 -11.95 3.25 -23.36
CA THR A 417 -11.72 4.49 -22.58
C THR A 417 -11.95 4.29 -21.08
N ASP A 418 -12.53 3.15 -20.73
CA ASP A 418 -12.77 2.67 -19.38
C ASP A 418 -11.90 1.46 -19.11
N GLN A 419 -10.72 1.71 -18.54
CA GLN A 419 -9.60 0.75 -18.52
C GLN A 419 -9.28 0.27 -17.11
N LEU A 420 -9.52 1.10 -16.10
CA LEU A 420 -9.23 0.75 -14.70
C LEU A 420 -10.42 1.08 -13.81
N ALA A 421 -10.67 0.24 -12.80
CA ALA A 421 -11.70 0.45 -11.79
C ALA A 421 -11.17 1.11 -10.51
N GLY A 422 -9.85 1.04 -10.26
CA GLY A 422 -9.24 1.45 -9.01
C GLY A 422 -7.73 1.58 -9.02
N ALA A 423 -7.23 2.15 -7.94
CA ALA A 423 -5.83 2.06 -7.53
C ALA A 423 -5.73 2.07 -6.00
N GLN A 424 -4.57 1.69 -5.49
CA GLN A 424 -4.25 1.76 -4.06
C GLN A 424 -2.87 2.36 -3.88
N VAL A 425 -2.75 3.24 -2.89
CA VAL A 425 -1.45 3.70 -2.38
C VAL A 425 -1.41 3.42 -0.90
N ARG A 426 -0.33 2.81 -0.39
CA ARG A 426 -0.23 2.52 1.05
C ARG A 426 1.18 2.72 1.58
N ILE A 427 1.27 3.02 2.86
CA ILE A 427 2.53 2.99 3.61
C ILE A 427 2.77 1.53 3.99
N SER A 428 3.49 0.79 3.16
CA SER A 428 3.64 -0.66 3.27
C SER A 428 4.67 -1.08 4.33
N VAL A 429 5.69 -0.26 4.55
CA VAL A 429 6.75 -0.50 5.55
C VAL A 429 6.94 0.74 6.43
N GLY A 430 7.07 0.50 7.73
CA GLY A 430 7.28 1.53 8.74
C GLY A 430 6.00 2.26 9.18
N PHE A 431 4.83 1.88 8.67
CA PHE A 431 3.58 2.50 9.07
C PHE A 431 3.33 2.40 10.59
N GLY A 432 3.01 3.52 11.23
CA GLY A 432 2.75 3.64 12.66
C GLY A 432 3.98 3.38 13.54
N SER A 433 5.19 3.37 12.97
CA SER A 433 6.41 3.10 13.73
C SER A 433 6.90 4.28 14.57
N SER A 434 6.40 5.50 14.31
CA SER A 434 6.77 6.71 15.04
C SER A 434 5.76 7.05 16.14
N PRO A 435 6.13 6.97 17.43
CA PRO A 435 5.21 7.19 18.54
C PRO A 435 4.58 8.58 18.53
N GLY A 436 3.27 8.68 18.80
CA GLY A 436 2.57 9.96 18.91
C GLY A 436 2.38 10.71 17.59
N THR A 437 2.84 10.15 16.46
CA THR A 437 2.73 10.74 15.13
C THR A 437 1.55 10.17 14.34
N THR A 438 1.04 10.95 13.38
CA THR A 438 0.05 10.53 12.41
C THR A 438 0.68 10.62 11.02
N GLU A 439 0.80 9.47 10.36
CA GLU A 439 1.26 9.38 8.98
C GLU A 439 0.07 9.44 8.04
N LEU A 440 0.15 10.26 7.00
CA LEU A 440 -0.94 10.54 6.08
C LEU A 440 -0.49 10.37 4.63
N LEU A 441 -1.41 9.83 3.83
CA LEU A 441 -1.43 10.05 2.39
C LEU A 441 -2.52 11.05 2.09
N SER A 442 -2.23 12.03 1.23
CA SER A 442 -3.17 13.09 0.85
C SER A 442 -3.09 13.39 -0.64
N ILE A 443 -4.19 13.84 -1.23
CA ILE A 443 -4.24 14.40 -2.58
C ILE A 443 -4.67 15.84 -2.43
N ASN A 444 -3.87 16.78 -2.93
CA ASN A 444 -4.11 18.23 -2.80
C ASN A 444 -4.37 18.68 -1.34
N GLY A 445 -3.68 18.05 -0.37
CA GLY A 445 -3.78 18.36 1.05
C GLY A 445 -5.00 17.78 1.77
N THR A 446 -5.85 17.01 1.09
CA THR A 446 -7.02 16.35 1.68
C THR A 446 -6.87 14.83 1.68
N THR A 447 -7.46 14.17 2.68
CA THR A 447 -7.42 12.70 2.86
C THR A 447 -8.59 11.98 2.18
N SER A 448 -9.61 12.71 1.74
CA SER A 448 -10.69 12.19 0.92
C SER A 448 -11.24 13.26 -0.02
N GLY A 449 -11.81 12.83 -1.15
CA GLY A 449 -12.36 13.72 -2.15
C GLY A 449 -12.63 13.03 -3.48
N VAL A 450 -12.88 13.84 -4.51
CA VAL A 450 -13.14 13.37 -5.88
C VAL A 450 -12.33 14.21 -6.86
N LEU A 451 -11.55 13.55 -7.71
CA LEU A 451 -10.88 14.15 -8.86
C LEU A 451 -11.80 14.06 -10.07
N ASN A 452 -11.92 15.16 -10.83
CA ASN A 452 -12.81 15.26 -11.98
C ASN A 452 -11.98 15.35 -13.27
N TYR A 453 -12.24 14.44 -14.21
CA TYR A 453 -11.56 14.35 -15.51
C TYR A 453 -12.60 14.40 -16.64
N GLY A 454 -13.45 15.43 -16.63
CA GLY A 454 -14.55 15.55 -17.58
C GLY A 454 -15.71 14.63 -17.23
N SER A 455 -15.95 13.60 -18.03
CA SER A 455 -17.02 12.61 -17.82
C SER A 455 -16.66 11.50 -16.82
N LYS A 456 -15.38 11.39 -16.45
CA LYS A 456 -14.87 10.40 -15.50
C LYS A 456 -14.50 11.05 -14.17
N THR A 457 -14.65 10.30 -13.09
CA THR A 457 -14.32 10.75 -11.74
C THR A 457 -13.61 9.67 -10.95
N ILE A 458 -12.55 10.05 -10.23
CA ILE A 458 -11.83 9.15 -9.32
C ILE A 458 -12.04 9.67 -7.90
N ALA A 459 -12.77 8.91 -7.08
CA ALA A 459 -12.89 9.17 -5.66
C ALA A 459 -11.66 8.62 -4.93
N TYR A 460 -11.17 9.33 -3.91
CA TYR A 460 -10.10 8.85 -3.05
C TYR A 460 -10.47 8.95 -1.58
N ASN A 461 -9.99 8.01 -0.78
CA ASN A 461 -10.19 8.00 0.67
C ASN A 461 -9.04 7.29 1.39
N TYR A 462 -8.42 7.99 2.33
CA TYR A 462 -7.34 7.48 3.19
C TYR A 462 -7.88 6.95 4.52
N ASN A 463 -7.44 5.75 4.89
CA ASN A 463 -7.69 5.13 6.19
C ASN A 463 -6.45 5.22 7.07
N SER A 464 -6.49 6.13 8.04
CA SER A 464 -5.39 6.35 9.00
C SER A 464 -5.18 5.20 9.99
N GLY A 465 -6.09 4.23 10.08
CA GLY A 465 -5.90 3.01 10.86
C GLY A 465 -5.07 1.95 10.14
N THR A 466 -5.02 2.00 8.80
CA THR A 466 -4.35 0.98 7.98
C THR A 466 -3.21 1.53 7.12
N GLY A 467 -3.09 2.85 6.98
CA GLY A 467 -2.08 3.47 6.14
C GLY A 467 -2.38 3.36 4.65
N VAL A 468 -3.65 3.14 4.28
CA VAL A 468 -4.08 2.83 2.91
C VAL A 468 -4.95 3.96 2.36
N MET A 469 -4.59 4.49 1.20
CA MET A 469 -5.44 5.31 0.34
C MET A 469 -6.00 4.46 -0.79
N SER A 470 -7.33 4.38 -0.85
CA SER A 470 -8.04 3.76 -1.97
C SER A 470 -8.46 4.83 -2.97
N LEU A 471 -8.21 4.60 -4.25
CA LEU A 471 -8.73 5.38 -5.36
C LEU A 471 -9.71 4.49 -6.14
N THR A 472 -10.92 4.97 -6.40
CA THR A 472 -12.01 4.18 -6.99
C THR A 472 -12.77 4.99 -8.03
N GLY A 473 -13.14 4.34 -9.12
CA GLY A 473 -13.98 4.92 -10.17
C GLY A 473 -13.46 4.58 -11.55
N VAL A 474 -14.34 4.12 -12.44
CA VAL A 474 -13.95 3.72 -13.79
C VAL A 474 -13.38 4.93 -14.56
N ALA A 475 -12.15 4.79 -15.06
CA ALA A 475 -11.46 5.83 -15.82
C ALA A 475 -10.36 5.26 -16.75
N THR A 476 -9.75 6.13 -17.55
CA THR A 476 -8.60 5.82 -18.42
C THR A 476 -7.31 5.62 -17.63
N LEU A 477 -6.31 5.02 -18.28
CA LEU A 477 -4.93 4.90 -17.77
C LEU A 477 -4.35 6.29 -17.39
N ASP A 478 -4.38 7.26 -18.32
CA ASP A 478 -3.89 8.63 -18.12
C ASP A 478 -4.48 9.33 -16.88
N ASN A 479 -5.77 9.09 -16.61
CA ASN A 479 -6.47 9.69 -15.47
C ASN A 479 -5.95 9.13 -14.15
N TYR A 480 -5.67 7.81 -14.11
CA TYR A 480 -5.09 7.15 -12.95
C TYR A 480 -3.63 7.54 -12.74
N GLU A 481 -2.82 7.59 -13.79
CA GLU A 481 -1.44 8.10 -13.71
C GLU A 481 -1.38 9.51 -13.14
N SER A 482 -2.26 10.40 -13.63
CA SER A 482 -2.41 11.76 -13.13
C SER A 482 -2.86 11.81 -11.67
N ALA A 483 -3.77 10.92 -11.26
CA ALA A 483 -4.25 10.85 -9.87
C ALA A 483 -3.15 10.36 -8.91
N LEU A 484 -2.40 9.33 -9.29
CA LEU A 484 -1.31 8.78 -8.48
C LEU A 484 -0.18 9.81 -8.28
N ALA A 485 0.12 10.62 -9.28
CA ALA A 485 1.13 11.70 -9.21
C ALA A 485 0.77 12.84 -8.25
N LEU A 486 -0.46 12.90 -7.73
CA LEU A 486 -0.89 13.88 -6.73
C LEU A 486 -0.75 13.39 -5.29
N VAL A 487 -0.47 12.09 -5.08
CA VAL A 487 -0.45 11.47 -3.76
C VAL A 487 0.79 11.90 -2.98
N GLY A 488 0.59 12.81 -2.04
CA GLY A 488 1.61 13.28 -1.11
C GLY A 488 1.62 12.50 0.19
N PHE A 489 2.83 12.28 0.71
CA PHE A 489 3.11 11.66 2.01
C PHE A 489 3.54 12.71 3.04
N SER A 490 2.98 12.66 4.25
CA SER A 490 3.38 13.51 5.38
C SER A 490 3.28 12.77 6.73
N ILE A 491 3.95 13.30 7.75
CA ILE A 491 3.94 12.78 9.13
C ILE A 491 3.71 13.96 10.08
N SER A 492 2.94 13.77 11.17
CA SER A 492 2.79 14.82 12.19
C SER A 492 3.79 14.69 13.31
N GLY A 493 4.01 15.78 14.04
CA GLY A 493 4.74 15.79 15.31
C GLY A 493 6.25 15.87 15.13
N ASP A 494 6.92 16.11 16.26
CA ASP A 494 8.31 16.59 16.33
C ASP A 494 9.33 15.47 16.52
N ASN A 495 8.96 14.25 16.14
CA ASN A 495 9.87 13.09 16.19
C ASN A 495 9.42 12.00 15.20
N PRO A 496 9.33 12.32 13.91
CA PRO A 496 8.81 11.44 12.87
C PRO A 496 9.74 10.27 12.59
N ASP A 497 11.00 10.31 13.01
CA ASP A 497 11.97 9.23 12.84
C ASP A 497 12.19 8.38 14.10
N ASN A 498 11.47 8.66 15.19
CA ASN A 498 11.58 7.95 16.47
C ASN A 498 13.04 7.90 16.99
N TYR A 499 13.62 9.08 17.21
CA TYR A 499 15.01 9.24 17.68
C TYR A 499 16.01 8.59 16.72
N GLY A 500 15.74 8.68 15.41
CA GLY A 500 16.54 8.05 14.34
C GLY A 500 16.34 6.53 14.15
N ALA A 501 15.49 5.86 14.93
CA ALA A 501 15.26 4.43 14.80
C ALA A 501 14.47 4.05 13.53
N ASN A 502 13.63 4.96 13.03
CA ASN A 502 12.70 4.76 11.92
C ASN A 502 12.86 5.85 10.85
N GLY A 503 14.08 6.03 10.33
CA GLY A 503 14.42 7.07 9.34
C GLY A 503 13.89 6.86 7.91
N THR A 504 13.02 5.88 7.67
CA THR A 504 12.43 5.65 6.33
C THR A 504 11.00 5.12 6.39
N ARG A 505 10.25 5.33 5.31
CA ARG A 505 8.97 4.66 5.01
C ARG A 505 8.99 4.11 3.60
N THR A 506 8.29 3.00 3.36
CA THR A 506 8.01 2.55 1.99
C THR A 506 6.57 2.89 1.65
N VAL A 507 6.37 3.61 0.55
CA VAL A 507 5.07 3.87 -0.05
C VAL A 507 4.93 2.99 -1.28
N SER A 508 3.87 2.19 -1.33
CA SER A 508 3.61 1.21 -2.39
C SER A 508 2.38 1.61 -3.19
N TYR A 509 2.46 1.46 -4.50
CA TYR A 509 1.42 1.82 -5.47
C TYR A 509 0.96 0.57 -6.23
N SER A 510 -0.34 0.37 -6.41
CA SER A 510 -0.90 -0.66 -7.29
C SER A 510 -2.16 -0.18 -8.01
N LEU A 511 -2.39 -0.72 -9.20
CA LEU A 511 -3.61 -0.52 -9.98
C LEU A 511 -4.60 -1.67 -9.76
N PHE A 512 -5.86 -1.45 -10.14
CA PHE A 512 -6.92 -2.42 -10.05
C PHE A 512 -7.86 -2.25 -11.25
N ASP A 513 -7.97 -3.28 -12.08
CA ASP A 513 -8.88 -3.31 -13.23
C ASP A 513 -10.34 -3.62 -12.83
N GLY A 514 -10.58 -4.06 -11.59
CA GLY A 514 -11.89 -4.50 -11.12
C GLY A 514 -11.94 -5.98 -10.71
N LEU A 515 -10.95 -6.76 -11.14
CA LEU A 515 -10.79 -8.16 -10.82
C LEU A 515 -9.40 -8.45 -10.26
N LEU A 516 -8.35 -8.02 -10.96
CA LEU A 516 -6.95 -8.22 -10.65
C LEU A 516 -6.26 -6.91 -10.28
N ARG A 517 -5.18 -7.03 -9.50
CA ARG A 517 -4.34 -5.92 -9.09
C ARG A 517 -2.98 -6.06 -9.74
N SER A 518 -2.39 -4.93 -10.10
CA SER A 518 -0.97 -4.92 -10.45
C SER A 518 -0.12 -5.33 -9.26
N ASP A 519 1.09 -5.79 -9.56
CA ASP A 519 2.17 -5.80 -8.57
C ASP A 519 2.37 -4.40 -7.97
N GLU A 520 2.89 -4.39 -6.74
CA GLU A 520 3.20 -3.14 -6.06
C GLU A 520 4.51 -2.55 -6.57
N ASN A 521 4.46 -1.25 -6.84
CA ASN A 521 5.63 -0.45 -7.15
C ASN A 521 6.03 0.36 -5.90
N ASP A 522 7.22 0.11 -5.38
CA ASP A 522 7.68 0.61 -4.07
C ASP A 522 8.63 1.80 -4.19
N VAL A 523 8.39 2.84 -3.40
CA VAL A 523 9.33 3.95 -3.19
C VAL A 523 9.65 4.14 -1.73
N VAL A 524 10.94 4.25 -1.45
CA VAL A 524 11.44 4.57 -0.10
C VAL A 524 11.50 6.09 0.05
N VAL A 525 10.76 6.59 1.04
CA VAL A 525 10.81 7.97 1.53
C VAL A 525 11.77 8.03 2.71
N THR A 526 12.80 8.86 2.62
CA THR A 526 13.64 9.17 3.79
C THR A 526 12.89 10.13 4.70
N VAL A 527 12.91 9.85 6.00
CA VAL A 527 12.29 10.68 7.04
C VAL A 527 13.41 11.35 7.81
N GLY A 528 13.46 12.68 7.76
CA GLY A 528 14.41 13.50 8.51
C GLY A 528 13.71 14.27 9.62
N ALA A 529 14.23 14.14 10.83
CA ALA A 529 13.89 15.02 11.95
C ALA A 529 14.68 16.35 11.88
N VAL A 530 14.18 17.37 12.56
CA VAL A 530 14.75 18.70 12.74
C VAL A 530 14.86 18.95 14.24
N ASN A 531 16.03 19.35 14.71
CA ASN A 531 16.24 19.55 16.13
C ASN A 531 15.37 20.69 16.68
N ASP A 532 14.63 20.42 17.76
CA ASP A 532 13.90 21.39 18.55
C ASP A 532 14.58 21.68 19.88
N ALA A 533 14.40 22.92 20.37
CA ALA A 533 14.95 23.31 21.66
C ALA A 533 14.26 22.54 22.80
N PRO A 534 15.00 22.18 23.86
CA PRO A 534 14.40 21.62 25.07
C PRO A 534 13.45 22.63 25.71
N VAL A 535 12.53 22.15 26.53
CA VAL A 535 11.59 22.97 27.30
C VAL A 535 11.85 22.76 28.78
N ASN A 536 12.10 23.85 29.49
CA ASN A 536 12.18 23.85 30.94
C ASN A 536 10.80 24.11 31.57
N VAL A 537 10.60 23.53 32.74
CA VAL A 537 9.51 23.89 33.65
C VAL A 537 10.14 24.23 34.98
N VAL A 538 9.82 25.40 35.51
CA VAL A 538 10.33 25.87 36.81
C VAL A 538 9.22 26.12 37.82
N GLY A 539 9.56 26.00 39.10
CA GLY A 539 8.64 26.27 40.20
C GLY A 539 8.37 27.77 40.43
N GLY A 540 7.53 28.06 41.42
CA GLY A 540 7.28 29.42 41.87
C GLY A 540 8.46 30.02 42.66
N ALA A 541 8.37 31.32 42.96
CA ALA A 541 9.36 32.02 43.78
C ALA A 541 9.57 31.35 45.15
N VAL A 542 10.82 31.35 45.61
CA VAL A 542 11.25 30.70 46.85
C VAL A 542 11.62 31.76 47.89
N ALA A 543 11.27 31.52 49.15
CA ALA A 543 11.67 32.34 50.29
C ALA A 543 12.47 31.49 51.29
N ALA A 544 13.55 32.06 51.80
CA ALA A 544 14.41 31.46 52.81
C ALA A 544 14.84 32.52 53.84
N SER A 545 15.31 32.07 54.99
CA SER A 545 16.13 32.88 55.89
C SER A 545 17.59 32.73 55.46
N GLU A 546 18.41 33.74 55.68
CA GLU A 546 19.86 33.58 55.53
C GLU A 546 20.38 32.43 56.41
N ASP A 547 21.48 31.82 55.98
CA ASP A 547 22.12 30.65 56.59
C ASP A 547 21.26 29.39 56.75
N VAL A 548 20.05 29.39 56.19
CA VAL A 548 19.15 28.23 56.19
C VAL A 548 18.97 27.73 54.75
N PRO A 549 19.52 26.55 54.42
CA PRO A 549 19.31 25.94 53.12
C PRO A 549 17.82 25.67 52.82
N VAL A 550 17.39 25.94 51.59
CA VAL A 550 16.01 25.76 51.13
C VAL A 550 15.98 24.87 49.89
N ALA A 551 14.99 23.97 49.82
CA ALA A 551 14.80 23.14 48.64
C ALA A 551 14.12 23.93 47.51
N ILE A 552 14.63 23.79 46.30
CA ILE A 552 13.98 24.28 45.08
C ILE A 552 13.18 23.12 44.48
N THR A 553 11.92 23.35 44.15
CA THR A 553 10.99 22.31 43.66
C THR A 553 10.27 22.75 42.40
N GLY A 554 9.66 21.80 41.68
CA GLY A 554 8.92 22.09 40.45
C GLY A 554 9.82 22.28 39.23
N LEU A 555 11.08 21.84 39.29
CA LEU A 555 12.00 21.84 38.16
C LEU A 555 11.83 20.56 37.34
N SER A 556 11.73 20.68 36.02
CA SER A 556 11.84 19.56 35.08
C SER A 556 12.26 20.04 33.70
N VAL A 557 12.75 19.13 32.87
CA VAL A 557 13.06 19.37 31.46
C VAL A 557 12.34 18.35 30.57
N SER A 558 11.89 18.78 29.40
CA SER A 558 11.45 17.89 28.33
C SER A 558 12.02 18.33 26.99
N ASP A 559 12.53 17.38 26.24
CA ASP A 559 13.00 17.50 24.87
C ASP A 559 12.28 16.41 24.05
N VAL A 560 11.78 16.79 22.88
CA VAL A 560 10.96 15.92 22.03
C VAL A 560 11.80 15.06 21.08
N ASP A 561 13.02 15.53 20.79
CA ASP A 561 13.96 14.89 19.86
C ASP A 561 15.03 14.06 20.55
N ALA A 562 15.33 14.36 21.81
CA ALA A 562 16.27 13.57 22.60
C ALA A 562 15.59 12.35 23.23
N ASN A 563 16.11 11.15 22.98
CA ASN A 563 15.60 9.92 23.60
C ASN A 563 15.68 10.03 25.13
N PRO A 564 14.54 10.05 25.86
CA PRO A 564 14.55 10.36 27.28
C PRO A 564 15.33 9.37 28.16
N SER A 565 15.61 8.18 27.62
CA SER A 565 16.27 7.07 28.31
C SER A 565 17.71 6.82 27.89
N ALA A 566 18.17 7.43 26.79
CA ALA A 566 19.46 7.10 26.17
C ALA A 566 20.32 8.33 25.86
N ASP A 567 19.72 9.42 25.39
CA ASP A 567 20.47 10.60 24.96
C ASP A 567 20.83 11.50 26.13
N VAL A 568 22.01 12.11 26.06
CA VAL A 568 22.58 12.90 27.17
C VAL A 568 22.42 14.38 26.89
N ILE A 569 21.59 15.03 27.68
CA ILE A 569 21.38 16.47 27.69
C ILE A 569 22.11 17.11 28.89
N SER A 570 22.23 18.43 28.90
CA SER A 570 22.92 19.17 29.96
C SER A 570 22.05 20.27 30.55
N VAL A 571 21.94 20.30 31.89
CA VAL A 571 21.23 21.35 32.64
C VAL A 571 22.22 22.08 33.52
N THR A 572 22.29 23.40 33.41
CA THR A 572 23.07 24.27 34.29
C THR A 572 22.16 25.01 35.24
N LEU A 573 22.41 24.88 36.53
CA LEU A 573 21.73 25.58 37.62
C LEU A 573 22.70 26.61 38.20
N SER A 574 22.40 27.91 38.07
CA SER A 574 23.27 28.99 38.52
C SER A 574 22.57 29.97 39.45
N VAL A 575 23.25 30.41 40.50
CA VAL A 575 22.80 31.41 41.48
C VAL A 575 23.86 32.49 41.68
N GLY A 576 23.44 33.69 42.07
CA GLY A 576 24.35 34.83 42.25
C GLY A 576 25.06 34.84 43.60
N HIS A 577 24.41 34.31 44.67
CA HIS A 577 24.87 34.49 46.05
C HIS A 577 24.81 33.18 46.83
N GLY A 578 25.94 32.49 46.94
CA GLY A 578 26.05 31.21 47.67
C GLY A 578 26.23 30.03 46.74
N GLY A 579 25.49 28.95 46.97
CA GLY A 579 25.65 27.71 46.20
C GLY A 579 24.41 26.84 46.13
N THR A 580 24.38 25.99 45.10
CA THR A 580 23.33 24.99 44.88
C THR A 580 23.93 23.60 45.08
N THR A 581 23.28 22.76 45.90
CA THR A 581 23.64 21.35 46.08
C THR A 581 22.58 20.46 45.44
N VAL A 582 23.02 19.49 44.66
CA VAL A 582 22.17 18.51 43.98
C VAL A 582 22.43 17.12 44.55
N ARG A 583 21.35 16.39 44.80
CA ARG A 583 21.37 15.08 45.45
C ARG A 583 21.86 13.99 44.49
N THR A 584 22.74 13.11 44.98
CA THR A 584 23.42 12.07 44.16
C THR A 584 22.96 10.64 44.45
N ASP A 585 22.03 10.44 45.39
CA ASP A 585 21.55 9.13 45.86
C ASP A 585 20.07 8.91 45.49
N VAL A 586 19.63 9.49 44.38
CA VAL A 586 18.27 9.38 43.87
C VAL A 586 18.14 8.08 43.06
N VAL A 587 17.19 7.22 43.41
CA VAL A 587 16.92 6.00 42.63
C VAL A 587 16.46 6.39 41.22
N GLY A 588 17.19 5.91 40.20
CA GLY A 588 16.93 6.25 38.80
C GLY A 588 17.33 7.68 38.41
N GLY A 589 17.95 8.44 39.32
CA GLY A 589 18.48 9.77 39.07
C GLY A 589 19.97 9.79 38.77
N LEU A 590 20.51 11.00 38.69
CA LEU A 590 21.93 11.28 38.47
C LEU A 590 22.81 10.84 39.63
N THR A 591 24.03 10.43 39.31
CA THR A 591 25.09 10.08 40.25
C THR A 591 26.09 11.24 40.41
N ALA A 592 27.06 11.09 41.32
CA ALA A 592 28.10 12.10 41.52
C ALA A 592 28.99 12.31 40.28
N ALA A 593 29.10 11.33 39.37
CA ALA A 593 29.88 11.47 38.14
C ALA A 593 29.20 12.35 37.09
N ASP A 594 27.87 12.48 37.20
CA ASP A 594 27.00 13.20 36.26
C ASP A 594 26.84 14.68 36.64
N ILE A 595 27.42 15.08 37.78
CA ILE A 595 27.23 16.40 38.39
C ILE A 595 28.59 17.08 38.59
N SER A 596 28.76 18.24 37.95
CA SER A 596 29.94 19.09 38.09
C SER A 596 29.59 20.36 38.87
N GLY A 597 30.52 20.86 39.69
CA GLY A 597 30.33 22.10 40.46
C GLY A 597 29.34 21.99 41.62
N ASN A 598 29.03 20.78 42.10
CA ASN A 598 28.06 20.56 43.18
C ASN A 598 28.43 21.35 44.45
N GLY A 599 27.48 22.12 44.99
CA GLY A 599 27.68 23.00 46.14
C GLY A 599 28.23 24.39 45.79
N SER A 600 28.45 24.70 44.51
CA SER A 600 28.92 26.01 44.06
C SER A 600 27.78 26.87 43.49
N GLY A 601 28.09 28.13 43.13
CA GLY A 601 27.14 29.02 42.46
C GLY A 601 26.75 28.59 41.03
N SER A 602 27.38 27.54 40.48
CA SER A 602 27.00 26.97 39.17
C SER A 602 27.18 25.46 39.16
N VAL A 603 26.08 24.73 39.07
CA VAL A 603 26.05 23.26 39.00
C VAL A 603 25.67 22.84 37.58
N VAL A 604 26.43 21.94 36.98
CA VAL A 604 26.10 21.34 35.67
C VAL A 604 25.72 19.88 35.88
N LEU A 605 24.52 19.54 35.42
CA LEU A 605 23.97 18.19 35.37
C LEU A 605 24.12 17.67 33.93
N SER A 606 24.67 16.48 33.77
CA SER A 606 24.84 15.83 32.46
C SER A 606 24.32 14.40 32.54
N GLY A 607 23.22 14.10 31.86
CA GLY A 607 22.63 12.77 31.87
C GLY A 607 21.40 12.67 30.98
N THR A 608 20.70 11.54 31.07
CA THR A 608 19.44 11.37 30.33
C THR A 608 18.34 12.22 30.95
N GLN A 609 17.38 12.65 30.14
CA GLN A 609 16.22 13.40 30.62
C GLN A 609 15.51 12.71 31.79
N ASN A 610 15.33 11.38 31.72
CA ASN A 610 14.72 10.62 32.81
C ASN A 610 15.53 10.71 34.10
N ALA A 611 16.86 10.60 34.03
CA ALA A 611 17.73 10.69 35.21
C ALA A 611 17.76 12.10 35.80
N ILE A 612 17.85 13.13 34.94
CA ILE A 612 17.77 14.53 35.34
C ILE A 612 16.45 14.79 36.05
N ASN A 613 15.31 14.45 35.43
CA ASN A 613 13.98 14.69 36.01
C ASN A 613 13.75 13.91 37.30
N ALA A 614 14.26 12.67 37.41
CA ALA A 614 14.19 11.93 38.67
C ALA A 614 14.94 12.66 39.80
N THR A 615 16.13 13.20 39.51
CA THR A 615 16.90 14.00 40.48
C THR A 615 16.21 15.31 40.84
N LEU A 616 15.75 16.06 39.84
CA LEU A 616 15.08 17.36 40.06
C LEU A 616 13.77 17.23 40.83
N ALA A 617 13.00 16.15 40.60
CA ALA A 617 11.74 15.89 41.29
C ALA A 617 11.91 15.31 42.70
N ALA A 618 13.11 14.85 43.07
CA ALA A 618 13.35 14.26 44.38
C ALA A 618 13.21 15.30 45.51
N ALA A 619 12.72 14.87 46.66
CA ALA A 619 12.70 15.72 47.86
C ALA A 619 14.12 16.16 48.23
N ASN A 620 14.35 17.47 48.35
CA ASN A 620 15.70 18.05 48.51
C ASN A 620 16.66 17.62 47.39
N GLY A 621 16.13 17.35 46.19
CA GLY A 621 16.91 17.01 44.99
C GLY A 621 17.81 18.17 44.57
N VAL A 622 17.30 19.39 44.72
CA VAL A 622 18.05 20.65 44.55
C VAL A 622 17.85 21.50 45.80
N VAL A 623 18.95 21.93 46.41
CA VAL A 623 18.96 22.78 47.62
C VAL A 623 19.83 24.00 47.36
N TYR A 624 19.26 25.18 47.59
CA TYR A 624 19.98 26.44 47.59
C TYR A 624 20.40 26.81 49.01
N ALA A 625 21.63 27.28 49.18
CA ALA A 625 22.12 27.92 50.39
C ALA A 625 22.74 29.26 50.02
N SER A 626 22.31 30.33 50.69
CA SER A 626 22.90 31.66 50.50
C SER A 626 24.37 31.67 50.91
N ALA A 627 25.11 32.68 50.45
CA ALA A 627 26.37 33.02 51.10
C ALA A 627 26.11 33.35 52.58
N ALA A 628 27.11 33.12 53.43
CA ALA A 628 27.02 33.48 54.84
C ALA A 628 26.65 34.97 54.98
N ASP A 629 25.72 35.27 55.87
CA ASP A 629 25.28 36.63 56.20
C ASP A 629 24.71 37.41 54.99
N TYR A 630 24.29 36.72 53.93
CA TYR A 630 23.67 37.35 52.77
C TYR A 630 22.15 37.36 52.89
N ASN A 631 21.59 38.56 52.92
CA ASN A 631 20.17 38.84 52.81
C ASN A 631 19.84 39.68 51.56
N GLY A 632 18.69 39.44 50.93
CA GLY A 632 18.29 40.16 49.72
C GLY A 632 17.67 39.26 48.64
N SER A 633 17.67 39.72 47.40
CA SER A 633 17.18 38.95 46.25
C SER A 633 18.29 38.11 45.63
N ASP A 634 17.99 36.89 45.25
CA ASP A 634 18.82 36.09 44.35
C ASP A 634 17.96 35.46 43.25
N THR A 635 18.57 34.83 42.25
CA THR A 635 17.86 34.19 41.14
C THR A 635 18.57 32.89 40.78
N LEU A 636 17.84 31.78 40.83
CA LEU A 636 18.26 30.55 40.20
C LEU A 636 17.94 30.65 38.71
N THR A 637 18.97 30.56 37.87
CA THR A 637 18.83 30.40 36.42
C THR A 637 19.02 28.92 36.08
N MET A 638 18.05 28.33 35.40
CA MET A 638 18.11 26.99 34.83
C MET A 638 18.28 27.13 33.32
N THR A 639 19.41 26.67 32.79
CA THR A 639 19.68 26.65 31.36
C THR A 639 19.89 25.22 30.91
N THR A 640 19.14 24.77 29.91
CA THR A 640 19.24 23.40 29.38
C THR A 640 19.72 23.43 27.93
N SER A 641 20.61 22.51 27.58
CA SER A 641 21.14 22.24 26.24
C SER A 641 20.86 20.79 25.88
N ASP A 642 20.30 20.56 24.71
CA ASP A 642 20.07 19.24 24.12
C ASP A 642 21.37 18.56 23.63
N ASN A 643 22.47 19.32 23.56
CA ASN A 643 23.77 18.92 23.00
C ASN A 643 23.72 18.50 21.52
N GLY A 644 22.68 18.91 20.79
CA GLY A 644 22.45 18.63 19.38
C GLY A 644 21.95 17.21 19.11
N HIS A 645 21.38 16.55 20.11
CA HIS A 645 20.64 15.31 19.91
C HIS A 645 19.30 15.66 19.30
N GLY A 646 18.95 15.01 18.18
CA GLY A 646 17.73 15.30 17.45
C GLY A 646 18.00 15.89 16.09
N GLY A 647 17.62 15.18 15.03
CA GLY A 647 17.53 15.74 13.68
C GLY A 647 18.71 16.56 13.15
N SER A 648 18.40 17.52 12.28
CA SER A 648 19.33 18.54 11.79
C SER A 648 19.14 19.86 12.52
N GLY A 649 20.23 20.58 12.85
CA GLY A 649 20.14 21.88 13.54
C GLY A 649 21.30 22.19 14.49
N GLY A 650 21.97 21.15 15.00
CA GLY A 650 23.00 21.31 16.02
C GLY A 650 22.40 21.67 17.38
N ALA A 651 23.23 21.93 18.39
CA ALA A 651 22.74 22.13 19.76
C ALA A 651 21.86 23.37 19.94
N LEU A 652 20.69 23.17 20.56
CA LEU A 652 19.75 24.21 20.98
C LEU A 652 19.59 24.19 22.50
N GLY A 653 18.93 25.22 23.04
CA GLY A 653 18.76 25.33 24.48
C GLY A 653 17.67 26.31 24.89
N ASP A 654 17.27 26.19 26.15
CA ASP A 654 16.23 26.98 26.80
C ASP A 654 16.68 27.45 28.18
N SER A 655 16.17 28.59 28.63
CA SER A 655 16.58 29.21 29.89
C SER A 655 15.42 29.85 30.64
N ASP A 656 15.22 29.39 31.87
CA ASP A 656 14.20 29.89 32.80
C ASP A 656 14.78 30.30 34.14
N THR A 657 14.02 31.06 34.93
CA THR A 657 14.48 31.59 36.21
C THR A 657 13.48 31.39 37.35
N VAL A 658 13.99 31.12 38.55
CA VAL A 658 13.25 31.13 39.82
C VAL A 658 13.78 32.24 40.70
N ALA A 659 12.91 33.18 41.11
CA ALA A 659 13.26 34.23 42.05
C ALA A 659 13.42 33.65 43.47
N ILE A 660 14.48 34.06 44.17
CA ILE A 660 14.75 33.67 45.55
C ILE A 660 14.80 34.94 46.41
N THR A 661 14.09 34.94 47.53
CA THR A 661 14.14 36.03 48.52
C THR A 661 14.70 35.50 49.83
N ILE A 662 15.77 36.15 50.31
CA ILE A 662 16.48 35.78 51.54
C ILE A 662 16.18 36.84 52.60
N ALA A 663 15.48 36.43 53.65
CA ALA A 663 15.13 37.28 54.77
C ALA A 663 16.30 37.36 55.77
N PRO A 664 16.59 38.56 56.30
CA PRO A 664 17.61 38.72 57.33
C PRO A 664 17.20 38.00 58.62
N THR A 665 18.18 37.47 59.32
CA THR A 665 18.11 36.83 60.64
C THR A 665 19.18 37.46 61.52
N ASN A 666 18.78 38.04 62.65
CA ASN A 666 19.70 38.76 63.51
C ASN A 666 20.82 37.86 64.07
N ASP A 667 22.06 38.27 63.86
CA ASP A 667 23.27 37.67 64.41
C ASP A 667 23.68 38.28 65.75
N ALA A 668 24.38 37.50 66.58
CA ALA A 668 24.88 37.98 67.85
C ALA A 668 26.24 38.70 67.66
N PRO A 669 26.48 39.82 68.36
CA PRO A 669 27.78 40.48 68.29
C PRO A 669 28.88 39.61 68.88
N THR A 670 30.05 39.67 68.28
CA THR A 670 31.24 38.92 68.70
C THR A 670 32.31 39.86 69.24
N ALA A 671 33.14 39.37 70.17
CA ALA A 671 34.30 40.11 70.67
C ALA A 671 35.48 39.15 70.92
N PRO A 672 36.75 39.62 70.88
CA PRO A 672 37.92 38.81 71.20
C PRO A 672 37.84 38.17 72.58
N ALA A 673 38.25 36.91 72.69
CA ALA A 673 38.10 36.12 73.92
C ALA A 673 38.95 36.62 75.12
N SER A 674 40.00 37.42 74.86
CA SER A 674 40.82 38.04 75.90
C SER A 674 41.54 39.27 75.36
N GLY A 675 41.90 40.20 76.25
CA GLY A 675 42.72 41.36 75.97
C GLY A 675 43.53 41.77 77.20
N SER A 676 44.55 42.60 77.00
CA SER A 676 45.35 43.16 78.10
C SER A 676 45.80 44.59 77.77
N VAL A 677 45.94 45.40 78.81
CA VAL A 677 46.49 46.75 78.74
C VAL A 677 47.41 46.99 79.94
N SER A 678 48.49 47.72 79.74
CA SER A 678 49.40 48.13 80.83
C SER A 678 49.46 49.66 80.90
N THR A 679 49.63 50.17 82.12
CA THR A 679 49.77 51.60 82.40
C THR A 679 50.59 51.77 83.67
N ASN A 680 51.11 52.99 83.91
CA ASN A 680 51.74 53.33 85.17
C ASN A 680 50.67 53.50 86.27
N GLU A 681 51.06 53.31 87.53
CA GLU A 681 50.19 53.69 88.65
C GLU A 681 49.77 55.17 88.55
N ASP A 682 48.59 55.47 89.07
CA ASP A 682 47.97 56.81 89.02
C ASP A 682 47.76 57.40 87.62
N THR A 683 47.96 56.59 86.56
CA THR A 683 47.84 57.01 85.16
C THR A 683 46.79 56.16 84.46
N PRO A 684 45.71 56.75 83.92
CA PRO A 684 44.77 56.01 83.07
C PRO A 684 45.48 55.35 81.89
N SER A 685 45.04 54.16 81.49
CA SER A 685 45.57 53.49 80.31
C SER A 685 45.31 54.29 79.05
N ALA A 686 46.03 53.97 77.97
CA ALA A 686 45.60 54.40 76.64
C ALA A 686 44.24 53.78 76.31
N ALA A 687 43.45 54.49 75.49
CA ALA A 687 42.22 53.95 74.93
C ALA A 687 42.55 52.71 74.09
N THR A 688 41.94 51.58 74.44
CA THR A 688 42.23 50.27 73.83
C THR A 688 40.97 49.76 73.14
N ALA A 689 41.08 49.34 71.88
CA ALA A 689 39.96 48.79 71.13
C ALA A 689 39.47 47.47 71.74
N ILE A 690 38.16 47.33 71.88
CA ILE A 690 37.52 46.09 72.31
C ILE A 690 37.59 45.06 71.18
N GLY A 691 37.52 45.52 69.92
CA GLY A 691 37.55 44.66 68.74
C GLY A 691 36.25 43.86 68.54
N ALA A 692 35.15 44.29 69.17
CA ALA A 692 33.86 43.68 68.93
C ALA A 692 33.28 44.10 67.57
N SER A 693 32.55 43.19 66.94
CA SER A 693 31.87 43.41 65.67
C SER A 693 30.55 42.70 65.63
N ASP A 694 29.64 43.25 64.85
CA ASP A 694 28.32 42.70 64.58
C ASP A 694 28.17 42.56 63.07
N VAL A 695 27.67 41.41 62.64
CA VAL A 695 27.56 41.05 61.22
C VAL A 695 26.44 41.85 60.55
N ASP A 696 25.36 42.16 61.27
CA ASP A 696 24.24 42.98 60.79
C ASP A 696 24.59 44.47 60.73
N GLY A 697 25.74 44.87 61.30
CA GLY A 697 26.13 46.26 61.42
C GLY A 697 25.35 47.02 62.50
N ASP A 698 24.73 46.29 63.43
CA ASP A 698 24.00 46.86 64.54
C ASP A 698 24.91 47.70 65.45
N THR A 699 24.34 48.76 66.03
CA THR A 699 25.10 49.63 66.94
C THR A 699 25.38 48.91 68.25
N LEU A 700 26.66 48.75 68.58
CA LEU A 700 27.09 48.07 69.79
C LEU A 700 27.14 48.97 71.02
N SER A 701 26.80 48.38 72.16
CA SER A 701 26.94 49.00 73.47
C SER A 701 27.84 48.16 74.37
N TYR A 702 28.75 48.81 75.07
CA TYR A 702 29.76 48.18 75.91
C TYR A 702 29.53 48.51 77.38
N SER A 703 29.63 47.50 78.24
CA SER A 703 29.57 47.69 79.68
C SER A 703 30.50 46.70 80.35
N VAL A 704 30.74 46.85 81.65
CA VAL A 704 31.38 45.77 82.41
C VAL A 704 30.29 44.78 82.78
N LYS A 705 30.51 43.49 82.50
CA LYS A 705 29.63 42.41 82.95
C LYS A 705 29.37 42.54 84.46
N PRO A 706 28.10 42.58 84.92
CA PRO A 706 27.77 42.78 86.33
C PRO A 706 28.49 41.78 87.26
N GLY A 707 29.23 42.31 88.25
CA GLY A 707 30.01 41.50 89.20
C GLY A 707 31.44 41.15 88.75
N PHE A 708 31.86 41.57 87.56
CA PHE A 708 33.19 41.33 86.99
C PHE A 708 33.93 42.64 86.72
N GLY A 709 33.76 43.63 87.60
CA GLY A 709 34.52 44.88 87.53
C GLY A 709 35.91 44.75 88.11
N ALA A 710 36.77 45.68 87.70
CA ALA A 710 38.12 45.83 88.23
C ALA A 710 38.08 46.05 89.75
N ALA A 711 38.87 45.29 90.50
CA ALA A 711 38.88 45.34 91.97
C ALA A 711 39.64 46.56 92.52
N HIS A 712 40.55 47.10 91.71
CA HIS A 712 41.52 48.13 92.08
C HIS A 712 41.58 49.27 91.06
N GLY A 713 40.45 49.54 90.41
CA GLY A 713 40.30 50.65 89.47
C GLY A 713 38.89 50.76 88.93
N SER A 714 38.75 51.48 87.84
CA SER A 714 37.48 51.64 87.12
C SER A 714 37.73 51.55 85.61
N VAL A 715 36.72 51.09 84.88
CA VAL A 715 36.76 51.02 83.42
C VAL A 715 35.75 52.01 82.87
N SER A 716 36.18 52.83 81.92
CA SER A 716 35.32 53.74 81.16
C SER A 716 35.30 53.31 79.70
N PHE A 717 34.12 53.35 79.07
CA PHE A 717 33.94 52.97 77.67
C PHE A 717 33.68 54.19 76.81
N ASP A 718 34.33 54.23 75.66
CA ASP A 718 33.92 55.06 74.54
C ASP A 718 33.00 54.21 73.65
N GLN A 719 31.69 54.44 73.79
CA GLN A 719 30.65 53.73 73.03
C GLN A 719 30.75 53.96 71.52
N VAL A 720 31.28 55.12 71.11
CA VAL A 720 31.35 55.51 69.69
C VAL A 720 32.53 54.84 69.02
N ASN A 721 33.70 54.87 69.67
CA ASN A 721 34.92 54.29 69.10
C ASN A 721 35.13 52.82 69.46
N GLY A 722 34.25 52.23 70.29
CA GLY A 722 34.38 50.83 70.74
C GLY A 722 35.67 50.57 71.50
N THR A 723 36.10 51.53 72.33
CA THR A 723 37.33 51.44 73.13
C THR A 723 37.03 51.51 74.62
N TYR A 724 37.96 51.00 75.43
CA TYR A 724 37.91 51.17 76.88
C TYR A 724 39.19 51.83 77.41
N THR A 725 39.08 52.52 78.54
CA THR A 725 40.19 53.05 79.33
C THR A 725 40.09 52.54 80.76
N TYR A 726 41.16 51.92 81.24
CA TYR A 726 41.30 51.48 82.63
C TYR A 726 41.96 52.58 83.47
N ASN A 727 41.30 53.01 84.54
CA ASN A 727 41.82 54.00 85.49
C ASN A 727 42.12 53.30 86.83
N PRO A 728 43.41 53.05 87.16
CA PRO A 728 43.78 52.41 88.41
C PRO A 728 43.40 53.28 89.63
N ALA A 729 43.13 52.65 90.77
CA ALA A 729 42.96 53.34 92.04
C ALA A 729 44.28 53.99 92.49
N ALA A 730 44.17 55.05 93.30
CA ALA A 730 45.33 55.83 93.71
C ALA A 730 46.38 54.96 94.44
N ASN A 731 47.64 55.05 94.00
CA ASN A 731 48.80 54.27 94.45
C ASN A 731 48.66 52.74 94.31
N TYR A 732 47.74 52.24 93.46
CA TYR A 732 47.64 50.80 93.21
C TYR A 732 48.64 50.34 92.14
N ASN A 733 49.46 49.35 92.50
CA ASN A 733 50.36 48.64 91.60
C ASN A 733 50.10 47.12 91.69
N GLY A 734 49.83 46.48 90.56
CA GLY A 734 49.51 45.05 90.53
C GLY A 734 48.65 44.65 89.33
N SER A 735 48.30 43.37 89.23
CA SER A 735 47.35 42.87 88.22
C SER A 735 45.91 43.09 88.67
N ASP A 736 45.10 43.63 87.79
CA ASP A 736 43.65 43.70 87.94
C ASP A 736 42.96 43.08 86.71
N SER A 737 41.66 42.78 86.80
CA SER A 737 40.91 42.20 85.69
C SER A 737 39.44 42.61 85.72
N PHE A 738 38.84 42.65 84.54
CA PHE A 738 37.41 42.86 84.37
C PHE A 738 36.91 42.09 83.14
N THR A 739 35.60 41.88 83.06
CA THR A 739 34.94 41.30 81.88
C THR A 739 34.02 42.35 81.28
N ILE A 740 34.17 42.60 79.98
CA ILE A 740 33.31 43.48 79.19
C ILE A 740 32.08 42.67 78.81
#